data_AF-Q5AZ38-F1
#
_entry.id   AF-Q5AZ38-F1
#
_cell.length_a   1.000
_cell.length_b   1.000
_cell.length_c   1.000
_cell.angle_alpha   90.00
_cell.angle_beta   90.00
_cell.angle_gamma   90.00
#
_symmetry.space_group_name_H-M   'P 1'
#
loop_
_entity.id
_entity.type
_entity.pdbx_description
1 polymer ?
#
loop_
_entity_poly.entity_id
_entity_poly.type
_entity_poly.pdbx_seq_one_letter_code
_entity_poly.pdbx_strand_id
1 'polypeptide(L)'
;MAASWLRLVALMLLLVPSLARNIPRAGNCTSLNRRKSWNALTRVEKTGKRAFNRDQEARLTNSEYIQAERCLMNHAPIVGNVKDAKNLWDELHDLHISQGNYVHYVGHFLPWHRYLVRAHEVLLQTLCGYKGAHPYWDEVTDYEAGPLQRSPVFDPVVGFGGNGFGRNRCIQNGPFKDTTLRIRSNERNGEYCLSRAFNQTAFTWANRRNIEECFALQKYTDAWQCYNQYPHAAGHIAVGGVMEDPTESNGDPLFYLHHAYLDRLWWRWQQADLPGRLSDMGGPNVVPPDLMRLMGMPPVSAALLDYNGDPGGETTLAHVLWMNGLVPNATVAEVMDIGGQVYSWIGCVVLSVMPSCGSCNFSKAERPDTSLMRLVQETIVGHWLICSISPSNAASQAHATTLSPSLPASPQHRASQHSISTTPGTRDMASSTEISDAESKKVTMPSGAEKFEAPPKYLPAEDGDLVAEMSERERNIYEHGTAKFNRLGWKRLTIVLIVEAIALGSLSLPSTFATLGMVAGVICTVGLGFLAIYTSYVVGQVKLKFPLVHHYPDAGKLLFGRFGYELVNFMLIFQLLFLTGSHTLTGAIAWIDITQSDVCSVVFAVVSAIILFLLAVPPSFTEMAILGYIDFASIILAIGITMIATGVESTNAPGGLSAVNWSAWPKEDITFTDAFIAMTNIIFAYSFAMCQFSFMDEMHTPSDYVKSIWALGLTEIVIYTLTGAIVYAFVGQDVQSPALLSAGHLMSRVAFGIALPVIFISGSINTVVAARVVHGRIFKDSPIRFINTKMGWITWLAMIAVGTVIAFIIAEVIPFFNDLLSISSSLFISGFTFYFPALMWFMLIREGSIFSSRKNMALAALNALCFCIGVVTLVAGTYSSIKDIIDKYNANAVRGVFSCSKPN
;
A
#
# COMPACT_ATOMS: atom_id res chain seq x y z
N MET A 1 -34.22 -20.44 -18.68
CA MET A 1 -32.81 -19.99 -18.65
C MET A 1 -32.15 -20.09 -17.27
N ALA A 2 -32.81 -19.71 -16.17
CA ALA A 2 -32.20 -19.71 -14.81
C ALA A 2 -31.48 -21.02 -14.40
N ALA A 3 -32.05 -22.19 -14.71
CA ALA A 3 -31.46 -23.49 -14.37
C ALA A 3 -30.06 -23.74 -14.99
N SER A 4 -29.73 -23.12 -16.13
CA SER A 4 -28.43 -23.25 -16.77
C SER A 4 -27.33 -22.48 -16.02
N TRP A 5 -27.68 -21.30 -15.48
CA TRP A 5 -26.75 -20.45 -14.74
C TRP A 5 -26.42 -21.00 -13.35
N LEU A 6 -27.40 -21.60 -12.66
CA LEU A 6 -27.17 -22.29 -11.38
C LEU A 6 -26.13 -23.41 -11.50
N ARG A 7 -26.11 -24.15 -12.61
CA ARG A 7 -25.09 -25.17 -12.89
C ARG A 7 -23.69 -24.58 -13.11
N LEU A 8 -23.61 -23.39 -13.70
CA LEU A 8 -22.35 -22.71 -14.00
C LEU A 8 -21.73 -22.09 -12.72
N VAL A 9 -22.56 -21.54 -11.84
CA VAL A 9 -22.15 -21.09 -10.48
C VAL A 9 -21.73 -22.28 -9.61
N ALA A 10 -22.47 -23.39 -9.65
CA ALA A 10 -22.08 -24.62 -8.94
C ALA A 10 -20.73 -25.18 -9.42
N LEU A 11 -20.43 -25.10 -10.73
CA LEU A 11 -19.14 -25.51 -11.27
C LEU A 11 -17.97 -24.66 -10.75
N MET A 12 -18.16 -23.33 -10.65
CA MET A 12 -17.15 -22.43 -10.08
C MET A 12 -16.91 -22.70 -8.59
N LEU A 13 -17.96 -22.96 -7.81
CA LEU A 13 -17.87 -23.23 -6.37
C LEU A 13 -17.13 -24.55 -6.04
N LEU A 14 -17.07 -25.51 -6.97
CA LEU A 14 -16.44 -26.82 -6.76
C LEU A 14 -14.95 -26.88 -7.14
N LEU A 15 -14.40 -25.88 -7.83
CA LEU A 15 -13.01 -25.86 -8.30
C LEU A 15 -12.00 -25.20 -7.35
N VAL A 16 -12.45 -24.59 -6.26
CA VAL A 16 -11.61 -23.81 -5.33
C VAL A 16 -10.67 -24.66 -4.42
N PRO A 17 -11.04 -25.87 -3.93
CA PRO A 17 -10.25 -26.55 -2.88
C PRO A 17 -9.36 -27.71 -3.39
N SER A 18 -8.43 -27.47 -4.32
CA SER A 18 -7.49 -28.52 -4.79
C SER A 18 -6.03 -28.10 -5.00
N LEU A 19 -5.72 -26.81 -5.18
CA LEU A 19 -4.37 -26.32 -5.50
C LEU A 19 -3.56 -25.76 -4.31
N ALA A 20 -4.06 -25.93 -3.07
CA ALA A 20 -3.40 -25.45 -1.86
C ALA A 20 -3.01 -26.61 -0.92
N ARG A 21 -1.87 -27.25 -1.18
CA ARG A 21 -1.19 -28.14 -0.22
C ARG A 21 0.24 -27.67 0.05
N ASN A 22 0.54 -27.49 1.33
CA ASN A 22 1.87 -27.48 1.93
C ASN A 22 2.93 -26.54 1.33
N ILE A 23 2.72 -25.23 1.52
CA ILE A 23 3.83 -24.31 1.81
C ILE A 23 3.62 -23.82 3.25
N PRO A 24 4.57 -24.00 4.19
CA PRO A 24 4.47 -23.43 5.52
C PRO A 24 4.56 -21.91 5.42
N ARG A 25 3.48 -21.20 5.77
CA ARG A 25 3.47 -19.73 5.79
C ARG A 25 4.09 -19.23 7.09
N ALA A 26 5.28 -18.65 7.01
CA ALA A 26 5.87 -17.88 8.08
C ALA A 26 5.00 -16.65 8.44
N GLY A 27 5.24 -16.07 9.61
CA GLY A 27 4.53 -14.85 10.03
C GLY A 27 4.85 -13.66 9.13
N ASN A 28 3.85 -12.87 8.76
CA ASN A 28 4.05 -11.63 8.01
C ASN A 28 4.63 -10.55 8.93
N CYS A 29 5.59 -9.76 8.42
CA CYS A 29 6.07 -8.57 9.12
C CYS A 29 4.97 -7.51 9.16
N THR A 30 4.56 -7.08 10.37
CA THR A 30 3.46 -6.11 10.57
C THR A 30 3.93 -4.65 10.61
N SER A 31 5.23 -4.41 10.67
CA SER A 31 5.82 -3.06 10.64
C SER A 31 7.23 -3.09 10.05
N LEU A 32 7.43 -2.48 8.89
CA LEU A 32 8.76 -2.38 8.26
C LEU A 32 9.70 -1.49 9.10
N ASN A 33 10.85 -2.04 9.48
CA ASN A 33 11.84 -1.37 10.30
C ASN A 33 12.63 -0.34 9.46
N ARG A 34 12.29 0.95 9.56
CA ARG A 34 12.84 2.00 8.68
C ARG A 34 14.21 2.50 9.14
N ARG A 35 15.26 2.16 8.41
CA ARG A 35 16.63 2.66 8.60
C ARG A 35 16.71 4.19 8.50
N LYS A 36 17.53 4.83 9.35
CA LYS A 36 17.79 6.28 9.36
C LYS A 36 19.28 6.56 9.12
N SER A 37 19.60 7.72 8.54
CA SER A 37 21.00 8.17 8.50
C SER A 37 21.49 8.47 9.91
N TRP A 38 22.78 8.29 10.16
CA TRP A 38 23.40 8.66 11.43
C TRP A 38 23.16 10.15 11.76
N ASN A 39 23.09 11.01 10.74
CA ASN A 39 22.81 12.43 10.90
C ASN A 39 21.36 12.72 11.33
N ALA A 40 20.39 11.93 10.86
CA ALA A 40 18.97 12.07 11.21
C ALA A 40 18.57 11.44 12.56
N LEU A 41 19.44 10.64 13.20
CA LEU A 41 19.19 10.14 14.56
C LEU A 41 19.22 11.30 15.57
N THR A 42 18.15 11.45 16.35
CA THR A 42 18.07 12.44 17.43
C THR A 42 19.14 12.19 18.49
N ARG A 43 19.48 13.22 19.28
CA ARG A 43 20.43 13.03 20.39
C ARG A 43 19.98 11.96 21.40
N VAL A 44 18.67 11.73 21.56
CA VAL A 44 18.13 10.66 22.42
C VAL A 44 18.35 9.28 21.81
N GLU A 45 18.07 9.07 20.51
CA GLU A 45 18.45 7.82 19.81
C GLU A 45 19.98 7.60 19.85
N LYS A 46 20.76 8.69 19.86
CA LYS A 46 22.22 8.68 20.03
C LYS A 46 22.73 8.58 21.48
N THR A 47 21.89 8.54 22.52
CA THR A 47 22.34 8.51 23.94
C THR A 47 21.45 7.73 24.93
N GLY A 48 20.30 7.21 24.50
CA GLY A 48 19.39 6.37 25.29
C GLY A 48 18.63 7.05 26.44
N LYS A 49 18.77 8.38 26.68
CA LYS A 49 18.11 9.06 27.81
C LYS A 49 17.61 10.47 27.47
N ARG A 50 16.45 10.84 28.03
CA ARG A 50 16.04 12.25 28.18
C ARG A 50 16.88 12.89 29.28
N ALA A 51 17.79 13.80 28.94
CA ALA A 51 18.51 14.59 29.92
C ALA A 51 17.55 15.54 30.65
N PHE A 52 17.58 15.57 31.98
CA PHE A 52 16.70 16.40 32.80
C PHE A 52 17.42 17.60 33.43
N ASN A 53 18.75 17.68 33.32
CA ASN A 53 19.54 18.85 33.70
C ASN A 53 20.89 18.90 32.98
N ARG A 54 21.48 20.09 32.88
CA ARG A 54 22.69 20.39 32.09
C ARG A 54 23.98 19.83 32.72
N ASP A 55 24.05 19.78 34.05
CA ASP A 55 25.28 19.40 34.77
C ASP A 55 25.56 17.89 34.81
N GLN A 56 24.61 17.06 34.33
CA GLN A 56 24.76 15.60 34.27
C GLN A 56 25.41 15.12 32.95
N GLU A 57 25.69 16.04 32.04
CA GLU A 57 26.16 15.79 30.67
C GLU A 57 27.52 15.07 30.60
N ALA A 58 28.36 15.20 31.64
CA ALA A 58 29.67 14.54 31.75
C ALA A 58 29.64 13.04 32.13
N ARG A 59 28.47 12.42 32.35
CA ARG A 59 28.32 11.01 32.75
C ARG A 59 27.36 10.19 31.87
N LEU A 60 27.05 10.68 30.67
CA LEU A 60 26.12 10.04 29.72
C LEU A 60 26.84 9.71 28.41
N THR A 61 27.34 8.49 28.28
CA THR A 61 28.07 8.04 27.07
C THR A 61 27.32 6.95 26.30
N ASN A 62 27.44 7.02 24.97
CA ASN A 62 27.06 6.02 23.96
C ASN A 62 25.56 5.85 23.63
N SER A 63 25.26 5.67 22.35
CA SER A 63 23.91 5.41 21.84
C SER A 63 23.39 4.01 22.17
N GLU A 64 22.08 3.80 22.04
CA GLU A 64 21.47 2.47 22.17
C GLU A 64 22.08 1.47 21.15
N TYR A 65 22.41 1.97 19.96
CA TYR A 65 23.11 1.19 18.92
C TYR A 65 24.55 0.84 19.32
N ILE A 66 25.36 1.81 19.76
CA ILE A 66 26.77 1.58 20.19
C ILE A 66 26.83 0.68 21.43
N GLN A 67 25.82 0.73 22.30
CA GLN A 67 25.69 -0.20 23.42
C GLN A 67 25.42 -1.63 22.93
N ALA A 68 24.55 -1.81 21.92
CA ALA A 68 24.28 -3.11 21.33
C ALA A 68 25.48 -3.68 20.51
N GLU A 69 26.18 -2.85 19.73
CA GLU A 69 27.41 -3.25 19.01
C GLU A 69 28.48 -3.80 19.97
N ARG A 70 28.75 -3.07 21.07
CA ARG A 70 29.71 -3.54 22.08
C ARG A 70 29.20 -4.74 22.88
N CYS A 71 27.90 -4.97 22.93
CA CYS A 71 27.36 -6.22 23.43
C CYS A 71 27.72 -7.38 22.48
N LEU A 72 27.58 -7.24 21.16
CA LEU A 72 28.04 -8.26 20.20
C LEU A 72 29.57 -8.51 20.31
N MET A 73 30.36 -7.44 20.45
CA MET A 73 31.82 -7.53 20.66
C MET A 73 32.23 -8.23 21.98
N ASN A 74 31.32 -8.41 22.93
CA ASN A 74 31.59 -9.11 24.19
C ASN A 74 30.70 -10.36 24.40
N HIS A 75 29.85 -10.69 23.43
CA HIS A 75 29.01 -11.88 23.47
C HIS A 75 29.85 -13.13 23.18
N ALA A 76 29.56 -14.25 23.84
CA ALA A 76 30.23 -15.52 23.55
C ALA A 76 29.98 -15.98 22.09
N PRO A 77 30.89 -16.76 21.48
CA PRO A 77 30.64 -17.39 20.18
C PRO A 77 29.36 -18.24 20.21
N ILE A 78 28.60 -18.25 19.12
CA ILE A 78 27.31 -18.97 19.00
C ILE A 78 27.35 -20.12 17.99
N VAL A 79 28.25 -20.10 17.01
CA VAL A 79 28.41 -21.18 16.02
C VAL A 79 29.44 -22.19 16.51
N GLY A 80 30.54 -21.72 17.11
CA GLY A 80 31.59 -22.55 17.71
C GLY A 80 32.45 -23.33 16.70
N ASN A 81 32.24 -23.13 15.39
CA ASN A 81 33.04 -23.75 14.33
C ASN A 81 34.24 -22.89 13.90
N VAL A 82 34.23 -21.57 14.19
CA VAL A 82 35.31 -20.65 13.86
C VAL A 82 36.50 -20.91 14.78
N LYS A 83 37.59 -21.40 14.19
CA LYS A 83 38.82 -21.70 14.93
C LYS A 83 39.40 -20.42 15.56
N ASP A 84 39.79 -20.54 16.82
CA ASP A 84 40.46 -19.53 17.65
C ASP A 84 39.61 -18.31 18.09
N ALA A 85 38.37 -18.16 17.61
CA ALA A 85 37.41 -17.12 18.03
C ALA A 85 37.18 -17.07 19.55
N LYS A 86 37.01 -15.87 20.11
CA LYS A 86 36.77 -15.59 21.54
C LYS A 86 35.40 -14.98 21.82
N ASN A 87 34.81 -14.31 20.83
CA ASN A 87 33.49 -13.68 20.91
C ASN A 87 32.72 -13.86 19.59
N LEU A 88 31.46 -13.43 19.57
CA LEU A 88 30.60 -13.42 18.37
C LEU A 88 31.12 -12.48 17.27
N TRP A 89 31.90 -11.46 17.63
CA TRP A 89 32.51 -10.54 16.66
C TRP A 89 33.62 -11.21 15.84
N ASP A 90 34.41 -12.10 16.45
CA ASP A 90 35.39 -12.93 15.76
C ASP A 90 34.68 -13.87 14.76
N GLU A 91 33.48 -14.38 15.07
CA GLU A 91 32.68 -15.20 14.15
C GLU A 91 32.10 -14.38 12.98
N LEU A 92 31.58 -13.17 13.25
CA LEU A 92 31.14 -12.22 12.22
C LEU A 92 32.30 -11.77 11.31
N HIS A 93 33.49 -11.58 11.87
CA HIS A 93 34.68 -11.19 11.13
C HIS A 93 35.18 -12.36 10.24
N ASP A 94 35.24 -13.57 10.78
CA ASP A 94 35.62 -14.76 10.01
C ASP A 94 34.64 -15.09 8.88
N LEU A 95 33.34 -14.82 9.05
CA LEU A 95 32.35 -14.96 7.99
C LEU A 95 32.72 -14.18 6.72
N HIS A 96 33.16 -12.92 6.87
CA HIS A 96 33.52 -12.06 5.75
C HIS A 96 34.92 -12.41 5.19
N ILE A 97 35.89 -12.69 6.06
CA ILE A 97 37.23 -13.13 5.64
C ILE A 97 37.16 -14.43 4.84
N SER A 98 36.42 -15.43 5.34
CA SER A 98 36.33 -16.77 4.72
C SER A 98 35.58 -16.80 3.40
N GLN A 99 34.68 -15.83 3.15
CA GLN A 99 33.96 -15.66 1.89
C GLN A 99 34.50 -14.50 1.02
N GLY A 100 35.56 -13.79 1.44
CA GLY A 100 35.97 -12.53 0.81
C GLY A 100 36.33 -12.64 -0.68
N ASN A 101 36.87 -13.79 -1.11
CA ASN A 101 37.18 -14.15 -2.51
C ASN A 101 35.98 -14.72 -3.29
N TYR A 102 34.84 -14.91 -2.63
CA TYR A 102 33.58 -15.40 -3.20
C TYR A 102 32.57 -14.27 -3.37
N VAL A 103 32.51 -13.30 -2.46
CA VAL A 103 31.42 -12.29 -2.36
C VAL A 103 31.75 -10.92 -2.97
N HIS A 104 33.02 -10.66 -3.32
CA HIS A 104 33.45 -9.44 -4.01
C HIS A 104 33.62 -9.69 -5.51
N TYR A 105 33.40 -8.66 -6.35
CA TYR A 105 33.55 -8.74 -7.82
C TYR A 105 32.70 -9.83 -8.49
N VAL A 106 31.52 -10.13 -7.91
CA VAL A 106 30.57 -11.17 -8.33
C VAL A 106 29.14 -10.62 -8.44
N GLY A 107 28.27 -11.32 -9.17
CA GLY A 107 26.87 -10.94 -9.35
C GLY A 107 26.10 -10.82 -8.03
N HIS A 108 26.36 -11.67 -7.05
CA HIS A 108 25.69 -11.64 -5.75
C HIS A 108 26.25 -10.62 -4.73
N PHE A 109 27.20 -9.74 -5.13
CA PHE A 109 27.84 -8.77 -4.22
C PHE A 109 26.83 -7.93 -3.41
N LEU A 110 25.88 -7.25 -4.06
CA LEU A 110 24.90 -6.41 -3.38
C LEU A 110 23.89 -7.19 -2.52
N PRO A 111 23.23 -8.29 -2.98
CA PRO A 111 22.34 -9.06 -2.13
C PRO A 111 23.05 -9.76 -0.96
N TRP A 112 24.29 -10.24 -1.11
CA TRP A 112 25.03 -10.83 0.01
C TRP A 112 25.31 -9.81 1.12
N HIS A 113 25.75 -8.60 0.76
CA HIS A 113 25.98 -7.52 1.74
C HIS A 113 24.68 -7.00 2.37
N ARG A 114 23.58 -6.89 1.61
CA ARG A 114 22.23 -6.67 2.16
C ARG A 114 21.88 -7.73 3.22
N TYR A 115 22.21 -8.99 2.96
CA TYR A 115 21.90 -10.07 3.89
C TYR A 115 22.82 -10.10 5.12
N LEU A 116 24.11 -9.77 4.98
CA LEU A 116 25.04 -9.60 6.11
C LEU A 116 24.58 -8.48 7.06
N VAL A 117 24.19 -7.31 6.53
CA VAL A 117 23.64 -6.21 7.34
C VAL A 117 22.33 -6.61 8.03
N ARG A 118 21.49 -7.44 7.39
CA ARG A 118 20.29 -8.00 8.04
C ARG A 118 20.63 -9.04 9.11
N ALA A 119 21.64 -9.87 8.91
CA ALA A 119 22.10 -10.83 9.91
C ALA A 119 22.63 -10.12 11.17
N HIS A 120 23.46 -9.09 10.98
CA HIS A 120 23.94 -8.23 12.08
C HIS A 120 22.78 -7.50 12.79
N GLU A 121 21.81 -6.93 12.05
CA GLU A 121 20.60 -6.34 12.66
C GLU A 121 19.81 -7.36 13.51
N VAL A 122 19.65 -8.59 13.03
CA VAL A 122 19.00 -9.67 13.80
C VAL A 122 19.77 -9.98 15.08
N LEU A 123 21.10 -10.08 15.03
CA LEU A 123 21.94 -10.33 16.21
C LEU A 123 21.86 -9.18 17.23
N LEU A 124 21.93 -7.92 16.78
CA LEU A 124 21.72 -6.74 17.63
C LEU A 124 20.35 -6.80 18.34
N GLN A 125 19.29 -7.16 17.61
CA GLN A 125 17.92 -7.22 18.12
C GLN A 125 17.70 -8.39 19.09
N THR A 126 18.20 -9.58 18.76
CA THR A 126 17.91 -10.83 19.49
C THR A 126 18.84 -11.10 20.67
N LEU A 127 20.14 -10.79 20.55
CA LEU A 127 21.13 -11.05 21.61
C LEU A 127 21.37 -9.81 22.48
N CYS A 128 21.34 -8.63 21.87
CA CYS A 128 21.71 -7.37 22.53
C CYS A 128 20.52 -6.42 22.78
N GLY A 129 19.30 -6.86 22.51
CA GLY A 129 18.06 -6.16 22.87
C GLY A 129 17.84 -4.82 22.17
N TYR A 130 18.52 -4.57 21.05
CA TYR A 130 18.32 -3.37 20.24
C TYR A 130 16.90 -3.33 19.66
N LYS A 131 16.29 -2.14 19.62
CA LYS A 131 14.88 -1.96 19.20
C LYS A 131 14.70 -1.03 18.00
N GLY A 132 15.80 -0.49 17.46
CA GLY A 132 15.75 0.38 16.29
C GLY A 132 15.88 -0.39 14.98
N ALA A 133 15.90 0.37 13.89
CA ALA A 133 16.39 -0.08 12.61
C ALA A 133 17.89 0.17 12.50
N HIS A 134 18.58 -0.72 11.79
CA HIS A 134 19.99 -0.55 11.48
C HIS A 134 20.23 0.86 10.87
N PRO A 135 21.10 1.71 11.43
CA PRO A 135 21.40 3.02 10.87
C PRO A 135 22.30 2.88 9.63
N TYR A 136 22.44 3.97 8.86
CA TYR A 136 23.42 4.05 7.77
C TYR A 136 24.27 5.33 7.88
N TRP A 137 25.48 5.30 7.35
CA TRP A 137 26.32 6.48 7.18
C TRP A 137 25.90 7.19 5.88
N ASP A 138 25.59 8.48 5.91
CA ASP A 138 25.17 9.22 4.70
C ASP A 138 26.36 9.96 4.09
N GLU A 139 27.22 9.20 3.42
CA GLU A 139 28.54 9.64 2.97
C GLU A 139 28.51 10.85 2.03
N VAL A 140 27.49 10.97 1.15
CA VAL A 140 27.30 12.16 0.30
C VAL A 140 27.09 13.41 1.15
N THR A 141 26.20 13.34 2.13
CA THR A 141 25.88 14.47 3.02
C THR A 141 27.09 14.86 3.87
N ASP A 142 27.87 13.88 4.34
CA ASP A 142 29.08 14.15 5.12
C ASP A 142 30.24 14.68 4.27
N TYR A 143 30.36 14.25 3.01
CA TYR A 143 31.30 14.79 2.02
C TYR A 143 30.96 16.24 1.61
N GLU A 144 29.68 16.51 1.35
CA GLU A 144 29.19 17.86 1.02
C GLU A 144 29.27 18.82 2.23
N ALA A 145 29.21 18.30 3.46
CA ALA A 145 29.38 19.08 4.69
C ALA A 145 30.85 19.45 5.01
N GLY A 146 31.84 18.73 4.47
CA GLY A 146 33.26 19.12 4.56
C GLY A 146 34.24 17.96 4.80
N PRO A 147 35.35 18.21 5.53
CA PRO A 147 36.39 17.20 5.74
C PRO A 147 35.90 16.01 6.59
N LEU A 148 36.32 14.81 6.20
CA LEU A 148 35.98 13.51 6.81
C LEU A 148 36.21 13.48 8.33
N GLN A 149 37.22 14.21 8.82
CA GLN A 149 37.53 14.34 10.26
C GLN A 149 36.41 15.00 11.07
N ARG A 150 35.43 15.64 10.40
CA ARG A 150 34.28 16.34 11.01
C ARG A 150 32.94 15.65 10.79
N SER A 151 32.88 14.57 10.01
CA SER A 151 31.65 13.82 9.75
C SER A 151 31.04 13.31 11.07
N PRO A 152 29.74 13.51 11.38
CA PRO A 152 29.17 13.22 12.70
C PRO A 152 29.19 11.74 13.10
N VAL A 153 29.49 10.84 12.16
CA VAL A 153 29.74 9.42 12.43
C VAL A 153 31.03 9.18 13.21
N PHE A 154 32.04 10.06 13.13
CA PHE A 154 33.32 9.92 13.84
C PHE A 154 33.40 10.67 15.17
N ASP A 155 32.28 11.24 15.65
CA ASP A 155 32.22 11.95 16.93
C ASP A 155 32.71 11.04 18.09
N PRO A 156 33.57 11.55 19.00
CA PRO A 156 34.18 10.73 20.06
C PRO A 156 33.26 10.42 21.25
N VAL A 157 31.99 10.88 21.26
CA VAL A 157 31.01 10.68 22.33
C VAL A 157 29.70 10.05 21.83
N VAL A 158 29.23 10.49 20.65
CA VAL A 158 27.98 10.04 20.00
C VAL A 158 28.21 9.45 18.60
N GLY A 159 29.45 9.11 18.26
CA GLY A 159 29.87 8.44 17.02
C GLY A 159 30.80 7.26 17.30
N PHE A 160 31.52 6.80 16.27
CA PHE A 160 32.38 5.61 16.27
C PHE A 160 33.85 5.92 16.58
N GLY A 161 34.19 7.15 16.98
CA GLY A 161 35.57 7.61 17.18
C GLY A 161 36.26 8.06 15.89
N GLY A 162 37.36 8.79 16.05
CA GLY A 162 38.08 9.46 14.97
C GLY A 162 39.13 8.62 14.25
N ASN A 163 40.12 9.31 13.70
CA ASN A 163 41.24 8.72 12.96
C ASN A 163 42.21 7.94 13.87
N GLY A 164 42.99 7.05 13.27
CA GLY A 164 44.09 6.35 13.91
C GLY A 164 45.31 7.23 14.17
N PHE A 165 46.17 6.80 15.09
CA PHE A 165 47.43 7.50 15.40
C PHE A 165 48.59 6.54 15.70
N GLY A 166 49.82 7.05 15.55
CA GLY A 166 51.05 6.28 15.79
C GLY A 166 51.32 5.18 14.74
N ARG A 167 52.40 4.41 14.95
CA ARG A 167 52.90 3.40 13.99
C ARG A 167 51.84 2.35 13.61
N ASN A 168 51.00 1.95 14.55
CA ASN A 168 49.99 0.91 14.36
C ASN A 168 48.63 1.49 13.91
N ARG A 169 48.52 2.81 13.73
CA ARG A 169 47.30 3.52 13.31
C ARG A 169 46.06 3.21 14.18
N CYS A 170 46.24 2.83 15.44
CA CYS A 170 45.13 2.52 16.36
C CYS A 170 44.26 3.76 16.62
N ILE A 171 42.93 3.63 16.66
CA ILE A 171 42.05 4.74 17.03
C ILE A 171 42.21 5.13 18.51
N GLN A 172 42.23 6.43 18.80
CA GLN A 172 42.62 6.96 20.12
C GLN A 172 41.44 7.48 20.97
N ASN A 173 40.25 7.61 20.39
CA ASN A 173 39.06 8.15 21.03
C ASN A 173 37.79 7.47 20.52
N GLY A 174 36.64 7.82 21.12
CA GLY A 174 35.37 7.16 20.81
C GLY A 174 35.14 5.85 21.58
N PRO A 175 33.97 5.23 21.37
CA PRO A 175 33.51 4.07 22.13
C PRO A 175 34.25 2.75 21.85
N PHE A 176 35.08 2.71 20.80
CA PHE A 176 35.79 1.51 20.31
C PHE A 176 37.33 1.65 20.41
N LYS A 177 37.86 2.68 21.08
CA LYS A 177 39.31 2.96 21.13
C LYS A 177 40.16 1.80 21.69
N ASP A 178 39.57 0.99 22.57
CA ASP A 178 40.22 -0.16 23.23
C ASP A 178 39.79 -1.50 22.59
N THR A 179 39.20 -1.48 21.38
CA THR A 179 38.74 -2.70 20.69
C THR A 179 39.93 -3.48 20.12
N THR A 180 40.15 -4.68 20.68
CA THR A 180 41.11 -5.67 20.19
C THR A 180 40.44 -6.70 19.27
N LEU A 181 40.94 -6.79 18.03
CA LEU A 181 40.60 -7.76 16.99
C LEU A 181 41.62 -8.91 16.98
N ARG A 182 41.21 -10.10 16.50
CA ARG A 182 41.99 -11.36 16.63
C ARG A 182 42.04 -12.21 15.37
N ILE A 183 41.01 -12.14 14.53
CA ILE A 183 40.96 -12.85 13.25
C ILE A 183 41.56 -11.96 12.16
N ARG A 184 42.38 -12.56 11.30
CA ARG A 184 42.85 -12.04 10.02
C ARG A 184 42.82 -13.13 8.97
N SER A 185 42.86 -12.72 7.71
CA SER A 185 43.09 -13.55 6.53
C SER A 185 44.32 -14.45 6.67
N ASN A 186 45.43 -13.88 7.17
CA ASN A 186 46.75 -14.51 7.20
C ASN A 186 47.23 -14.93 8.59
N GLU A 187 46.55 -14.53 9.67
CA GLU A 187 46.94 -14.82 11.06
C GLU A 187 45.72 -14.95 11.98
N ARG A 188 45.60 -16.04 12.74
CA ARG A 188 44.41 -16.34 13.58
C ARG A 188 44.67 -16.31 15.09
N ASN A 189 45.85 -15.86 15.53
CA ASN A 189 46.23 -15.76 16.94
C ASN A 189 47.01 -14.47 17.28
N GLY A 190 47.05 -13.49 16.38
CA GLY A 190 47.66 -12.19 16.63
C GLY A 190 46.62 -11.16 17.10
N GLU A 191 46.75 -10.66 18.33
CA GLU A 191 45.90 -9.56 18.81
C GLU A 191 46.34 -8.21 18.21
N TYR A 192 45.40 -7.44 17.68
CA TYR A 192 45.67 -6.11 17.13
C TYR A 192 44.54 -5.11 17.44
N CYS A 193 44.87 -3.82 17.41
CA CYS A 193 43.90 -2.74 17.64
C CYS A 193 43.03 -2.48 16.39
N LEU A 194 41.80 -2.03 16.61
CA LEU A 194 41.04 -1.34 15.56
C LEU A 194 41.82 -0.10 15.09
N SER A 195 42.08 -0.01 13.78
CA SER A 195 42.94 1.00 13.18
C SER A 195 42.28 1.68 11.99
N ARG A 196 42.54 2.99 11.82
CA ARG A 196 41.96 3.85 10.76
C ARG A 196 43.00 4.80 10.18
N ALA A 197 42.83 5.24 8.94
CA ALA A 197 43.80 6.04 8.22
C ALA A 197 43.14 7.03 7.24
N PHE A 198 42.44 8.03 7.79
CA PHE A 198 41.52 8.90 7.05
C PHE A 198 42.14 9.54 5.79
N ASN A 199 41.64 9.13 4.63
CA ASN A 199 42.06 9.56 3.30
C ASN A 199 41.01 10.49 2.67
N GLN A 200 41.17 11.80 2.88
CA GLN A 200 40.27 12.82 2.33
C GLN A 200 40.19 12.79 0.80
N THR A 201 41.26 12.40 0.12
CA THR A 201 41.30 12.32 -1.35
C THR A 201 40.43 11.17 -1.86
N ALA A 202 40.49 9.99 -1.22
CA ALA A 202 39.60 8.88 -1.54
C ALA A 202 38.13 9.20 -1.24
N PHE A 203 37.85 9.97 -0.19
CA PHE A 203 36.47 10.40 0.12
C PHE A 203 35.84 11.27 -0.97
N THR A 204 36.62 11.85 -1.90
CA THR A 204 36.06 12.51 -3.09
C THR A 204 35.28 11.56 -4.01
N TRP A 205 35.46 10.23 -3.88
CA TRP A 205 34.70 9.24 -4.65
C TRP A 205 33.28 9.01 -4.10
N ALA A 206 32.99 9.47 -2.88
CA ALA A 206 31.64 9.47 -2.29
C ALA A 206 30.78 10.66 -2.78
N ASN A 207 31.26 11.43 -3.76
CA ASN A 207 30.53 12.57 -4.29
C ASN A 207 29.21 12.14 -4.97
N ARG A 208 28.22 13.04 -4.95
CA ARG A 208 26.88 12.82 -5.51
C ARG A 208 26.88 12.38 -6.98
N ARG A 209 27.75 12.96 -7.83
CA ARG A 209 27.80 12.66 -9.27
C ARG A 209 28.16 11.20 -9.53
N ASN A 210 29.12 10.62 -8.81
CA ASN A 210 29.47 9.20 -8.97
C ASN A 210 28.26 8.29 -8.70
N ILE A 211 27.45 8.63 -7.69
CA ILE A 211 26.25 7.87 -7.32
C ILE A 211 25.12 8.09 -8.34
N GLU A 212 24.98 9.30 -8.90
CA GLU A 212 24.04 9.57 -10.01
C GLU A 212 24.44 8.82 -11.29
N GLU A 213 25.74 8.73 -11.61
CA GLU A 213 26.26 7.94 -12.73
C GLU A 213 25.95 6.44 -12.54
N CYS A 214 26.15 5.87 -11.34
CA CYS A 214 25.74 4.48 -11.06
C CYS A 214 24.21 4.28 -11.06
N PHE A 215 23.45 5.24 -10.55
CA PHE A 215 21.98 5.16 -10.49
C PHE A 215 21.32 5.19 -11.89
N ALA A 216 21.95 5.89 -12.84
CA ALA A 216 21.48 6.01 -14.22
C ALA A 216 21.63 4.71 -15.04
N LEU A 217 22.47 3.76 -14.61
CA LEU A 217 22.65 2.47 -15.27
C LEU A 217 21.35 1.65 -15.19
N GLN A 218 21.00 0.99 -16.29
CA GLN A 218 19.68 0.36 -16.44
C GLN A 218 19.65 -1.12 -16.07
N LYS A 219 20.76 -1.84 -16.28
CA LYS A 219 20.90 -3.24 -15.90
C LYS A 219 21.62 -3.39 -14.58
N TYR A 220 21.23 -4.40 -13.81
CA TYR A 220 21.91 -4.80 -12.59
C TYR A 220 23.39 -5.10 -12.86
N THR A 221 23.68 -5.84 -13.94
CA THR A 221 25.05 -6.25 -14.34
C THR A 221 26.04 -5.10 -14.40
N ASP A 222 25.56 -3.91 -14.78
CA ASP A 222 26.38 -2.72 -14.99
C ASP A 222 26.37 -1.87 -13.71
N ALA A 223 25.19 -1.75 -13.08
CA ALA A 223 24.98 -1.01 -11.85
C ALA A 223 25.79 -1.56 -10.67
N TRP A 224 25.83 -2.88 -10.45
CA TRP A 224 26.55 -3.45 -9.29
C TRP A 224 28.06 -3.22 -9.38
N GLN A 225 28.63 -3.28 -10.58
CA GLN A 225 30.05 -2.98 -10.80
C GLN A 225 30.35 -1.52 -10.46
N CYS A 226 29.48 -0.58 -10.89
CA CYS A 226 29.62 0.83 -10.55
C CYS A 226 29.47 1.07 -9.04
N TYR A 227 28.49 0.44 -8.37
CA TYR A 227 28.31 0.54 -6.92
C TYR A 227 29.52 -0.01 -6.15
N ASN A 228 30.13 -1.11 -6.61
CA ASN A 228 31.34 -1.71 -6.05
C ASN A 228 32.59 -0.83 -6.26
N GLN A 229 32.72 -0.20 -7.44
CA GLN A 229 33.87 0.63 -7.82
C GLN A 229 33.86 2.03 -7.19
N TYR A 230 32.68 2.66 -7.04
CA TYR A 230 32.59 4.06 -6.62
C TYR A 230 32.18 4.23 -5.14
N PRO A 231 30.90 4.22 -4.74
CA PRO A 231 30.53 4.52 -3.36
C PRO A 231 31.09 3.50 -2.35
N HIS A 232 31.17 2.22 -2.72
CA HIS A 232 31.77 1.18 -1.86
C HIS A 232 33.27 1.45 -1.62
N ALA A 233 34.07 1.50 -2.69
CA ALA A 233 35.50 1.80 -2.55
C ALA A 233 35.76 3.16 -1.88
N ALA A 234 34.87 4.15 -2.06
CA ALA A 234 34.97 5.45 -1.42
C ALA A 234 34.96 5.33 0.11
N GLY A 235 33.93 4.75 0.72
CA GLY A 235 33.83 4.63 2.18
C GLY A 235 34.95 3.80 2.80
N HIS A 236 35.27 2.66 2.17
CA HIS A 236 36.37 1.79 2.59
C HIS A 236 37.75 2.50 2.59
N ILE A 237 38.15 3.07 1.46
CA ILE A 237 39.47 3.72 1.31
C ILE A 237 39.50 5.07 2.04
N ALA A 238 38.38 5.80 2.15
CA ALA A 238 38.29 7.04 2.91
C ALA A 238 38.56 6.83 4.40
N VAL A 239 38.02 5.77 5.01
CA VAL A 239 38.29 5.47 6.42
C VAL A 239 39.69 4.88 6.61
N GLY A 240 40.11 3.99 5.71
CA GLY A 240 41.45 3.38 5.70
C GLY A 240 41.73 2.49 6.92
N GLY A 241 42.95 1.94 7.01
CA GLY A 241 43.30 1.03 8.11
C GLY A 241 42.58 -0.32 7.98
N VAL A 242 41.77 -0.72 8.97
CA VAL A 242 40.97 -1.95 8.89
C VAL A 242 39.95 -1.87 7.76
N MET A 243 39.23 -0.74 7.63
CA MET A 243 38.25 -0.51 6.55
C MET A 243 38.87 -0.54 5.14
N GLU A 244 40.18 -0.42 4.99
CA GLU A 244 40.88 -0.43 3.70
C GLU A 244 40.95 -1.84 3.08
N ASP A 245 40.88 -2.89 3.90
CA ASP A 245 41.02 -4.27 3.46
C ASP A 245 39.67 -4.87 3.01
N PRO A 246 39.53 -5.34 1.75
CA PRO A 246 38.27 -5.87 1.25
C PRO A 246 37.86 -7.23 1.87
N THR A 247 38.66 -7.80 2.78
CA THR A 247 38.35 -9.03 3.51
C THR A 247 38.26 -8.84 5.03
N GLU A 248 39.06 -7.95 5.61
CA GLU A 248 39.13 -7.70 7.07
C GLU A 248 38.35 -6.44 7.52
N SER A 249 37.76 -5.68 6.58
CA SER A 249 37.08 -4.42 6.87
C SER A 249 35.88 -4.50 7.82
N ASN A 250 35.15 -5.62 7.85
CA ASN A 250 34.04 -5.78 8.78
C ASN A 250 34.46 -6.01 10.25
N GLY A 251 35.78 -6.09 10.51
CA GLY A 251 36.34 -5.91 11.85
C GLY A 251 36.10 -4.51 12.43
N ASP A 252 35.88 -3.49 11.59
CA ASP A 252 35.43 -2.16 12.01
C ASP A 252 33.89 -2.09 12.05
N PRO A 253 33.25 -1.74 13.19
CA PRO A 253 31.79 -1.63 13.27
C PRO A 253 31.18 -0.57 12.34
N LEU A 254 31.98 0.38 11.81
CA LEU A 254 31.51 1.33 10.80
C LEU A 254 31.15 0.64 9.46
N PHE A 255 31.73 -0.52 9.16
CA PHE A 255 31.43 -1.33 7.98
C PHE A 255 29.93 -1.54 7.78
N TYR A 256 29.20 -1.89 8.83
CA TYR A 256 27.78 -2.21 8.73
C TYR A 256 26.94 -0.97 8.40
N LEU A 257 27.35 0.23 8.85
CA LEU A 257 26.69 1.49 8.50
C LEU A 257 26.99 1.93 7.06
N HIS A 258 28.20 1.64 6.56
CA HIS A 258 28.61 1.86 5.18
C HIS A 258 27.82 0.92 4.23
N HIS A 259 27.81 -0.38 4.50
CA HIS A 259 27.05 -1.34 3.69
C HIS A 259 25.53 -1.15 3.81
N ALA A 260 25.02 -0.65 4.95
CA ALA A 260 23.62 -0.21 5.06
C ALA A 260 23.30 1.02 4.18
N TYR A 261 24.30 1.83 3.80
CA TYR A 261 24.15 2.92 2.83
C TYR A 261 24.16 2.42 1.39
N LEU A 262 25.09 1.52 1.05
CA LEU A 262 25.13 0.87 -0.27
C LEU A 262 23.81 0.13 -0.55
N ASP A 263 23.29 -0.59 0.44
CA ASP A 263 21.97 -1.23 0.40
C ASP A 263 20.84 -0.22 0.16
N ARG A 264 20.87 0.95 0.83
CA ARG A 264 19.92 2.04 0.57
C ARG A 264 20.04 2.58 -0.87
N LEU A 265 21.25 2.78 -1.38
CA LEU A 265 21.48 3.28 -2.74
C LEU A 265 20.98 2.28 -3.78
N TRP A 266 21.28 0.99 -3.59
CA TRP A 266 20.76 -0.08 -4.43
C TRP A 266 19.24 -0.22 -4.32
N TRP A 267 18.65 -0.11 -3.12
CA TRP A 267 17.20 -0.12 -2.95
C TRP A 267 16.53 1.04 -3.70
N ARG A 268 17.09 2.26 -3.67
CA ARG A 268 16.60 3.38 -4.50
C ARG A 268 16.73 3.06 -5.99
N TRP A 269 17.83 2.44 -6.43
CA TRP A 269 18.01 1.97 -7.81
C TRP A 269 16.94 0.95 -8.20
N GLN A 270 16.59 0.01 -7.31
CA GLN A 270 15.51 -0.97 -7.53
C GLN A 270 14.13 -0.28 -7.59
N GLN A 271 13.83 0.66 -6.67
CA GLN A 271 12.56 1.39 -6.65
C GLN A 271 12.27 2.18 -7.94
N ALA A 272 13.30 2.63 -8.66
CA ALA A 272 13.15 3.42 -9.89
C ALA A 272 12.45 2.65 -11.04
N ASP A 273 12.58 1.32 -11.08
CA ASP A 273 11.78 0.42 -11.90
C ASP A 273 11.60 -0.90 -11.14
N LEU A 274 10.75 -0.88 -10.10
CA LEU A 274 10.61 -2.03 -9.21
C LEU A 274 10.18 -3.33 -9.93
N PRO A 275 9.27 -3.33 -10.93
CA PRO A 275 8.91 -4.56 -11.65
C PRO A 275 10.09 -5.20 -12.41
N GLY A 276 10.97 -4.41 -13.04
CA GLY A 276 12.17 -4.93 -13.68
C GLY A 276 13.27 -5.26 -12.66
N ARG A 277 13.73 -4.24 -11.95
CA ARG A 277 14.95 -4.23 -11.11
C ARG A 277 14.84 -4.98 -9.78
N LEU A 278 13.66 -5.49 -9.43
CA LEU A 278 13.49 -6.48 -8.35
C LEU A 278 13.78 -7.91 -8.81
N SER A 279 13.85 -8.15 -10.13
CA SER A 279 14.17 -9.45 -10.73
C SER A 279 15.42 -9.46 -11.62
N ASP A 280 15.91 -8.28 -12.00
CA ASP A 280 17.16 -8.11 -12.76
C ASP A 280 18.37 -8.53 -11.92
N MET A 281 19.09 -9.54 -12.40
CA MET A 281 20.12 -10.27 -11.68
C MET A 281 21.13 -10.85 -12.66
N GLY A 282 22.43 -10.81 -12.34
CA GLY A 282 23.48 -11.38 -13.18
C GLY A 282 24.89 -10.90 -12.82
N GLY A 283 25.88 -11.41 -13.53
CA GLY A 283 27.30 -11.34 -13.16
C GLY A 283 27.80 -12.70 -12.65
N PRO A 284 29.12 -12.90 -12.52
CA PRO A 284 29.69 -14.22 -12.27
C PRO A 284 29.48 -14.69 -10.83
N ASN A 285 29.40 -16.00 -10.62
CA ASN A 285 29.28 -16.65 -9.30
C ASN A 285 30.60 -16.77 -8.54
N VAL A 286 31.74 -16.54 -9.22
CA VAL A 286 33.09 -16.53 -8.64
C VAL A 286 33.91 -15.45 -9.32
N VAL A 287 34.89 -14.88 -8.61
CA VAL A 287 35.84 -13.93 -9.20
C VAL A 287 36.55 -14.58 -10.39
N PRO A 288 36.67 -13.92 -11.57
CA PRO A 288 37.38 -14.46 -12.71
C PRO A 288 38.83 -14.84 -12.37
N PRO A 289 39.35 -16.03 -12.77
CA PRO A 289 40.69 -16.51 -12.34
C PRO A 289 41.87 -15.59 -12.68
N ASP A 290 41.71 -14.68 -13.63
CA ASP A 290 42.72 -13.66 -13.97
C ASP A 290 42.67 -12.48 -13.00
N LEU A 291 41.48 -12.07 -12.56
CA LEU A 291 41.29 -11.05 -11.53
C LEU A 291 41.72 -11.59 -10.16
N MET A 292 41.42 -12.85 -9.83
CA MET A 292 41.93 -13.51 -8.61
C MET A 292 43.47 -13.45 -8.54
N ARG A 293 44.14 -13.76 -9.66
CA ARG A 293 45.60 -13.71 -9.77
C ARG A 293 46.16 -12.29 -9.72
N LEU A 294 45.47 -11.31 -10.31
CA LEU A 294 45.84 -9.90 -10.23
C LEU A 294 45.72 -9.34 -8.81
N MET A 295 44.69 -9.76 -8.06
CA MET A 295 44.42 -9.30 -6.69
C MET A 295 45.10 -10.14 -5.60
N GLY A 296 45.83 -11.19 -5.96
CA GLY A 296 46.48 -12.10 -4.99
C GLY A 296 45.51 -12.94 -4.15
N MET A 297 44.24 -13.06 -4.57
CA MET A 297 43.21 -13.79 -3.82
C MET A 297 43.43 -15.31 -3.91
N PRO A 298 43.26 -16.06 -2.79
CA PRO A 298 43.29 -17.51 -2.82
C PRO A 298 42.11 -18.07 -3.63
N PRO A 299 42.21 -19.29 -4.20
CA PRO A 299 41.10 -19.93 -4.89
C PRO A 299 39.90 -20.17 -3.95
N VAL A 300 38.68 -20.06 -4.48
CA VAL A 300 37.44 -20.40 -3.74
C VAL A 300 37.47 -21.88 -3.36
N SER A 301 37.10 -22.20 -2.11
CA SER A 301 37.09 -23.59 -1.63
C SER A 301 35.90 -24.37 -2.22
N ALA A 302 36.06 -25.67 -2.46
CA ALA A 302 34.95 -26.52 -2.92
C ALA A 302 33.75 -26.46 -1.96
N ALA A 303 34.02 -26.41 -0.65
CA ALA A 303 33.01 -26.29 0.40
C ALA A 303 32.24 -24.94 0.41
N LEU A 304 32.62 -23.96 -0.41
CA LEU A 304 31.80 -22.77 -0.72
C LEU A 304 31.00 -22.95 -2.01
N LEU A 305 31.59 -23.59 -3.03
CA LEU A 305 30.94 -23.86 -4.30
C LEU A 305 29.75 -24.83 -4.17
N ASP A 306 29.85 -25.80 -3.25
CA ASP A 306 28.79 -26.80 -3.00
C ASP A 306 27.47 -26.21 -2.48
N TYR A 307 27.46 -24.96 -2.00
CA TYR A 307 26.27 -24.32 -1.41
C TYR A 307 25.50 -23.41 -2.36
N ASN A 308 26.04 -23.04 -3.51
CA ASN A 308 25.54 -21.90 -4.30
C ASN A 308 24.16 -22.11 -4.95
N GLY A 309 23.73 -23.36 -5.18
CA GLY A 309 22.42 -23.71 -5.74
C GLY A 309 22.24 -23.49 -7.24
N ASP A 310 23.13 -22.72 -7.90
CA ASP A 310 23.10 -22.44 -9.33
C ASP A 310 23.84 -23.53 -10.14
N PRO A 311 23.23 -24.15 -11.17
CA PRO A 311 23.92 -25.08 -12.06
C PRO A 311 24.82 -24.39 -13.11
N GLY A 312 25.20 -23.13 -12.88
CA GLY A 312 25.84 -22.26 -13.87
C GLY A 312 26.84 -21.25 -13.29
N GLY A 313 27.60 -20.62 -14.17
CA GLY A 313 28.67 -19.67 -13.81
C GLY A 313 28.20 -18.25 -13.46
N GLU A 314 26.91 -17.93 -13.61
CA GLU A 314 26.33 -16.61 -13.35
C GLU A 314 25.28 -16.67 -12.23
N THR A 315 25.19 -15.60 -11.44
CA THR A 315 24.27 -15.46 -10.31
C THR A 315 22.82 -15.35 -10.77
N THR A 316 21.98 -16.27 -10.32
CA THR A 316 20.53 -16.19 -10.52
C THR A 316 19.79 -15.77 -9.25
N LEU A 317 18.48 -15.53 -9.34
CA LEU A 317 17.62 -15.32 -8.18
C LEU A 317 17.53 -16.56 -7.26
N ALA A 318 17.86 -17.76 -7.76
CA ALA A 318 17.90 -18.99 -6.98
C ALA A 318 19.22 -19.18 -6.22
N HIS A 319 20.23 -18.33 -6.46
CA HIS A 319 21.53 -18.40 -5.80
C HIS A 319 21.39 -18.34 -4.28
N VAL A 320 22.00 -19.28 -3.57
CA VAL A 320 21.85 -19.42 -2.11
C VAL A 320 22.96 -18.67 -1.39
N LEU A 321 22.57 -17.78 -0.48
CA LEU A 321 23.44 -17.00 0.39
C LEU A 321 23.52 -17.67 1.76
N TRP A 322 24.73 -17.75 2.31
CA TRP A 322 25.05 -18.49 3.54
C TRP A 322 25.85 -17.62 4.51
N MET A 323 25.40 -17.58 5.77
CA MET A 323 25.95 -16.70 6.82
C MET A 323 26.66 -17.50 7.93
N ASN A 324 27.38 -18.56 7.57
CA ASN A 324 28.09 -19.48 8.49
C ASN A 324 27.23 -19.94 9.70
N GLY A 325 25.93 -20.15 9.50
CA GLY A 325 25.00 -20.57 10.57
C GLY A 325 24.62 -19.51 11.61
N LEU A 326 25.15 -18.27 11.51
CA LEU A 326 24.74 -17.13 12.37
C LEU A 326 23.26 -16.76 12.15
N VAL A 327 22.78 -16.93 10.91
CA VAL A 327 21.38 -16.95 10.50
C VAL A 327 21.18 -18.10 9.50
N PRO A 328 19.94 -18.51 9.18
CA PRO A 328 19.66 -19.53 8.15
C PRO A 328 20.25 -19.18 6.78
N ASN A 329 20.21 -20.12 5.84
CA ASN A 329 20.47 -19.82 4.42
C ASN A 329 19.23 -19.15 3.81
N ALA A 330 19.45 -18.24 2.84
CA ALA A 330 18.39 -17.59 2.09
C ALA A 330 18.78 -17.45 0.62
N THR A 331 17.85 -17.61 -0.31
CA THR A 331 18.10 -17.31 -1.72
C THR A 331 18.20 -15.81 -1.96
N VAL A 332 18.88 -15.42 -3.06
CA VAL A 332 18.88 -14.04 -3.55
C VAL A 332 17.46 -13.50 -3.74
N ALA A 333 16.51 -14.32 -4.23
CA ALA A 333 15.10 -13.96 -4.32
C ALA A 333 14.49 -13.56 -2.96
N GLU A 334 14.72 -14.35 -1.91
CA GLU A 334 14.21 -14.11 -0.56
C GLU A 334 14.86 -12.90 0.14
N VAL A 335 16.05 -12.51 -0.31
CA VAL A 335 16.78 -11.31 0.14
C VAL A 335 16.42 -10.06 -0.69
N MET A 336 15.97 -10.23 -1.93
CA MET A 336 15.42 -9.13 -2.75
C MET A 336 13.98 -8.80 -2.32
N ASP A 337 13.18 -9.78 -1.92
CA ASP A 337 11.85 -9.54 -1.32
C ASP A 337 11.94 -8.97 0.10
N ILE A 338 11.98 -7.64 0.21
CA ILE A 338 11.96 -6.92 1.50
C ILE A 338 10.66 -7.10 2.32
N GLY A 339 9.59 -7.65 1.72
CA GLY A 339 8.37 -8.07 2.42
C GLY A 339 8.38 -9.54 2.84
N GLY A 340 9.39 -10.29 2.39
CA GLY A 340 9.53 -11.73 2.52
C GLY A 340 10.03 -12.19 3.90
N GLN A 341 10.24 -13.50 4.01
CA GLN A 341 10.48 -14.15 5.31
C GLN A 341 11.75 -13.64 6.00
N VAL A 342 12.82 -13.36 5.24
CA VAL A 342 14.09 -12.77 5.71
C VAL A 342 13.90 -11.53 6.60
N TYR A 343 12.85 -10.74 6.33
CA TYR A 343 12.55 -9.48 7.02
C TYR A 343 11.40 -9.58 8.03
N SER A 344 10.79 -10.76 8.20
CA SER A 344 9.81 -11.03 9.27
C SER A 344 10.36 -11.84 10.46
N TRP A 345 11.60 -12.34 10.37
CA TRP A 345 12.30 -12.99 11.50
C TRP A 345 12.60 -12.04 12.66
N ILE A 346 11.62 -11.86 13.56
CA ILE A 346 11.82 -11.34 14.93
C ILE A 346 11.14 -12.25 16.00
N GLY A 347 10.46 -13.34 15.58
CA GLY A 347 9.58 -14.12 16.48
C GLY A 347 9.78 -15.64 16.61
N CYS A 348 10.70 -16.30 15.88
CA CYS A 348 10.67 -17.77 15.74
C CYS A 348 11.98 -18.54 16.01
N VAL A 349 13.07 -17.90 16.44
CA VAL A 349 14.28 -18.62 16.91
C VAL A 349 14.40 -18.48 18.42
N VAL A 350 13.68 -19.34 19.14
CA VAL A 350 14.23 -19.87 20.39
C VAL A 350 15.41 -20.74 20.00
N LEU A 351 16.58 -20.52 20.61
CA LEU A 351 17.82 -21.25 20.33
C LEU A 351 17.63 -22.76 20.50
N SER A 352 17.35 -23.47 19.41
CA SER A 352 17.33 -24.94 19.36
C SER A 352 18.75 -25.50 19.26
N VAL A 353 19.63 -25.06 20.17
CA VAL A 353 20.93 -25.68 20.40
C VAL A 353 20.68 -27.01 21.08
N MET A 354 20.42 -28.05 20.27
CA MET A 354 20.36 -29.42 20.78
C MET A 354 21.75 -29.85 21.24
N PRO A 355 21.92 -30.34 22.48
CA PRO A 355 23.14 -31.01 22.87
C PRO A 355 23.29 -32.34 22.11
N SER A 356 24.53 -32.78 21.95
CA SER A 356 24.91 -33.95 21.15
C SER A 356 24.34 -35.27 21.70
N CYS A 357 23.67 -36.05 20.85
CA CYS A 357 23.32 -37.44 21.15
C CYS A 357 23.11 -38.33 19.91
N GLY A 358 23.93 -39.39 19.80
CA GLY A 358 23.58 -40.71 19.25
C GLY A 358 22.83 -40.86 17.90
N SER A 359 23.60 -41.11 16.84
CA SER A 359 23.40 -42.22 15.89
C SER A 359 21.98 -42.63 15.44
N CYS A 360 21.61 -42.32 14.19
CA CYS A 360 20.68 -43.14 13.39
C CYS A 360 21.00 -43.08 11.88
N ASN A 361 20.82 -44.21 11.19
CA ASN A 361 21.07 -44.34 9.75
C ASN A 361 19.91 -43.78 8.90
N PHE A 362 20.23 -43.06 7.82
CA PHE A 362 19.31 -42.89 6.71
C PHE A 362 19.44 -44.06 5.72
N SER A 363 18.37 -44.84 5.55
CA SER A 363 18.29 -45.85 4.49
C SER A 363 16.86 -45.96 3.95
N LYS A 364 16.74 -45.88 2.62
CA LYS A 364 15.51 -46.05 1.81
C LYS A 364 14.39 -45.03 2.06
N ALA A 365 14.17 -44.17 1.06
CA ALA A 365 12.85 -43.71 0.66
C ALA A 365 12.59 -44.19 -0.77
N GLU A 366 11.35 -44.58 -1.09
CA GLU A 366 11.01 -45.27 -2.34
C GLU A 366 10.55 -44.29 -3.45
N ARG A 367 10.61 -44.74 -4.71
CA ARG A 367 10.18 -43.94 -5.87
C ARG A 367 8.65 -43.95 -6.00
N PRO A 368 7.99 -42.81 -6.26
CA PRO A 368 6.59 -42.79 -6.68
C PRO A 368 6.36 -43.43 -8.05
N ASP A 369 5.17 -44.01 -8.24
CA ASP A 369 4.78 -44.76 -9.44
C ASP A 369 4.30 -43.87 -10.61
N THR A 370 4.51 -44.35 -11.84
CA THR A 370 4.26 -43.63 -13.10
C THR A 370 2.97 -44.07 -13.77
N SER A 371 1.83 -43.84 -13.13
CA SER A 371 0.51 -44.36 -13.58
C SER A 371 -0.59 -43.30 -13.74
N LEU A 372 -0.31 -41.99 -13.57
CA LEU A 372 -1.33 -40.92 -13.64
C LEU A 372 -1.13 -39.84 -14.74
N MET A 373 -0.19 -40.02 -15.67
CA MET A 373 0.14 -39.03 -16.71
C MET A 373 -0.26 -39.46 -18.14
N ARG A 374 -1.50 -39.93 -18.32
CA ARG A 374 -2.00 -40.38 -19.64
C ARG A 374 -3.50 -40.15 -19.94
N LEU A 375 -4.17 -39.23 -19.24
CA LEU A 375 -5.62 -39.02 -19.38
C LEU A 375 -6.08 -37.54 -19.46
N VAL A 376 -5.19 -36.60 -19.84
CA VAL A 376 -5.48 -35.15 -19.86
C VAL A 376 -4.95 -34.45 -21.13
N GLN A 377 -4.68 -35.19 -22.21
CA GLN A 377 -4.05 -34.64 -23.43
C GLN A 377 -4.92 -34.75 -24.70
N GLU A 378 -6.23 -34.91 -24.54
CA GLU A 378 -7.23 -34.75 -25.60
C GLU A 378 -8.42 -33.91 -25.07
N THR A 379 -9.20 -33.29 -25.95
CA THR A 379 -10.45 -32.52 -25.66
C THR A 379 -10.33 -31.02 -25.28
N ILE A 380 -9.43 -30.24 -25.89
CA ILE A 380 -9.65 -28.76 -26.04
C ILE A 380 -9.28 -28.25 -27.45
N VAL A 381 -10.04 -28.67 -28.48
CA VAL A 381 -10.27 -27.90 -29.73
C VAL A 381 -11.68 -28.27 -30.22
N GLY A 382 -12.63 -27.31 -30.28
CA GLY A 382 -14.01 -27.67 -30.68
C GLY A 382 -15.07 -26.56 -30.58
N HIS A 383 -15.12 -25.70 -31.60
CA HIS A 383 -16.29 -24.98 -32.15
C HIS A 383 -17.43 -24.40 -31.29
N TRP A 384 -17.71 -23.12 -31.56
CA TRP A 384 -19.04 -22.50 -31.41
C TRP A 384 -19.98 -22.87 -32.59
N LEU A 385 -21.28 -22.63 -32.37
CA LEU A 385 -22.35 -22.32 -33.34
C LEU A 385 -23.04 -23.44 -34.16
N ILE A 386 -24.19 -23.04 -34.76
CA ILE A 386 -25.24 -23.79 -35.50
C ILE A 386 -26.36 -24.35 -34.56
N CYS A 387 -27.67 -24.20 -34.81
CA CYS A 387 -28.47 -23.75 -35.97
C CYS A 387 -29.48 -22.63 -35.54
N SER A 388 -30.23 -21.88 -36.38
CA SER A 388 -30.97 -22.27 -37.60
C SER A 388 -31.30 -21.10 -38.57
N ILE A 389 -31.24 -21.36 -39.90
CA ILE A 389 -32.29 -21.10 -40.94
C ILE A 389 -32.89 -19.66 -41.05
N SER A 390 -32.91 -18.91 -42.17
CA SER A 390 -32.46 -19.10 -43.59
C SER A 390 -32.46 -17.72 -44.35
N PRO A 391 -32.49 -17.56 -45.70
CA PRO A 391 -31.27 -17.34 -46.50
C PRO A 391 -31.28 -16.12 -47.49
N SER A 392 -30.10 -15.75 -48.03
CA SER A 392 -29.99 -15.22 -49.43
C SER A 392 -28.56 -15.11 -50.00
N ASN A 393 -28.28 -15.92 -51.04
CA ASN A 393 -27.48 -15.70 -52.28
C ASN A 393 -25.97 -15.31 -52.31
N ALA A 394 -25.31 -15.82 -53.38
CA ALA A 394 -23.95 -15.55 -53.91
C ALA A 394 -22.73 -15.93 -53.03
N ALA A 395 -21.84 -16.88 -53.38
CA ALA A 395 -20.94 -17.03 -54.57
C ALA A 395 -19.71 -16.08 -54.52
N SER A 396 -18.46 -16.51 -54.76
CA SER A 396 -17.93 -17.73 -55.45
C SER A 396 -16.52 -18.19 -54.98
N GLN A 397 -16.11 -19.40 -55.42
CA GLN A 397 -14.77 -19.93 -55.82
C GLN A 397 -13.49 -19.07 -55.57
N ALA A 398 -12.26 -19.56 -55.34
CA ALA A 398 -11.60 -20.86 -55.02
C ALA A 398 -10.10 -20.54 -54.66
N HIS A 399 -9.04 -21.37 -54.51
CA HIS A 399 -8.67 -22.81 -54.62
C HIS A 399 -7.47 -23.08 -53.64
N ALA A 400 -7.15 -24.30 -53.15
CA ALA A 400 -6.25 -25.36 -53.69
C ALA A 400 -4.84 -24.89 -54.19
N THR A 401 -3.68 -25.54 -53.92
CA THR A 401 -3.40 -26.88 -53.32
C THR A 401 -1.96 -27.03 -52.75
N THR A 402 -1.84 -27.68 -51.58
CA THR A 402 -0.79 -28.60 -51.02
C THR A 402 0.59 -28.85 -51.69
N LEU A 403 1.69 -28.97 -50.90
CA LEU A 403 2.44 -30.22 -50.55
C LEU A 403 3.88 -29.97 -49.99
N SER A 404 4.48 -31.00 -49.36
CA SER A 404 5.82 -31.05 -48.70
C SER A 404 6.51 -32.40 -49.05
N PRO A 405 7.52 -32.95 -48.31
CA PRO A 405 8.83 -32.45 -47.85
C PRO A 405 10.02 -33.41 -48.21
N SER A 406 11.31 -33.07 -47.97
CA SER A 406 12.39 -34.06 -47.68
C SER A 406 13.74 -33.46 -47.18
N LEU A 407 14.46 -34.27 -46.39
CA LEU A 407 15.89 -34.21 -45.98
C LEU A 407 16.67 -35.33 -46.75
N PRO A 408 17.99 -35.67 -46.58
CA PRO A 408 18.95 -35.34 -45.49
C PRO A 408 20.47 -35.17 -45.88
N ALA A 409 21.35 -35.22 -44.85
CA ALA A 409 22.76 -35.70 -44.82
C ALA A 409 23.96 -34.73 -45.01
N SER A 410 25.12 -35.16 -44.49
CA SER A 410 26.48 -34.56 -44.54
C SER A 410 27.52 -35.67 -44.81
N PRO A 411 28.85 -35.41 -45.04
CA PRO A 411 29.82 -35.30 -43.91
C PRO A 411 31.16 -34.53 -44.12
N GLN A 412 31.82 -34.24 -42.98
CA GLN A 412 33.28 -34.17 -42.64
C GLN A 412 34.43 -33.90 -43.66
N HIS A 413 35.35 -32.99 -43.27
CA HIS A 413 36.85 -33.06 -43.31
C HIS A 413 37.46 -31.69 -42.91
N ARG A 414 38.76 -31.47 -42.60
CA ARG A 414 39.85 -32.22 -41.91
C ARG A 414 40.93 -31.17 -41.48
N ALA A 415 41.75 -31.43 -40.46
CA ALA A 415 42.70 -30.46 -39.87
C ALA A 415 44.14 -30.46 -40.45
N SER A 416 44.91 -29.40 -40.13
CA SER A 416 46.38 -29.30 -40.28
C SER A 416 47.01 -28.44 -39.16
N GLN A 417 48.28 -28.67 -38.82
CA GLN A 417 49.02 -28.08 -37.69
C GLN A 417 50.20 -27.19 -38.13
N HIS A 418 50.83 -26.43 -37.23
CA HIS A 418 52.30 -26.46 -37.01
C HIS A 418 52.76 -25.75 -35.71
N SER A 419 53.98 -26.09 -35.26
CA SER A 419 54.72 -25.63 -34.05
C SER A 419 55.75 -24.51 -34.37
N ILE A 420 56.54 -23.87 -33.48
CA ILE A 420 57.63 -24.29 -32.55
C ILE A 420 57.94 -23.05 -31.64
N SER A 421 57.97 -23.07 -30.30
CA SER A 421 58.97 -23.54 -29.30
C SER A 421 60.24 -22.66 -29.05
N THR A 422 60.48 -22.21 -27.79
CA THR A 422 61.73 -22.29 -26.97
C THR A 422 61.70 -21.40 -25.69
N THR A 423 62.52 -21.73 -24.67
CA THR A 423 62.79 -21.05 -23.36
C THR A 423 64.34 -21.10 -23.10
N PRO A 424 64.99 -20.78 -21.92
CA PRO A 424 64.53 -20.30 -20.57
C PRO A 424 65.42 -19.25 -19.82
N GLY A 425 64.94 -18.75 -18.65
CA GLY A 425 65.75 -18.25 -17.49
C GLY A 425 66.08 -16.73 -17.39
N THR A 426 66.62 -16.17 -16.28
CA THR A 426 66.71 -16.60 -14.85
C THR A 426 67.22 -15.48 -13.88
N ARG A 427 66.82 -15.54 -12.58
CA ARG A 427 67.47 -15.05 -11.31
C ARG A 427 67.63 -13.54 -10.94
N ASP A 428 67.05 -13.23 -9.76
CA ASP A 428 67.61 -12.61 -8.53
C ASP A 428 67.90 -11.07 -8.33
N MET A 429 67.28 -10.55 -7.24
CA MET A 429 67.69 -9.50 -6.26
C MET A 429 67.73 -7.97 -6.54
N ALA A 430 66.74 -7.29 -5.94
CA ALA A 430 66.86 -6.30 -4.83
C ALA A 430 67.08 -4.76 -5.03
N SER A 431 66.38 -4.02 -4.14
CA SER A 431 66.65 -2.68 -3.56
C SER A 431 66.22 -1.37 -4.26
N SER A 432 65.25 -0.68 -3.61
CA SER A 432 65.12 0.77 -3.33
C SER A 432 65.77 1.84 -4.25
N THR A 433 64.95 2.76 -4.77
CA THR A 433 65.02 4.22 -4.43
C THR A 433 63.74 4.95 -4.88
N GLU A 434 63.71 6.29 -4.77
CA GLU A 434 62.50 7.13 -4.61
C GLU A 434 62.48 8.32 -5.62
N ILE A 435 61.39 9.11 -5.62
CA ILE A 435 61.27 10.52 -6.14
C ILE A 435 60.81 10.79 -7.61
N SER A 436 59.62 11.44 -7.69
CA SER A 436 59.06 12.45 -8.64
C SER A 436 58.86 12.22 -10.16
N ASP A 437 57.61 12.50 -10.56
CA ASP A 437 57.15 13.37 -11.68
C ASP A 437 57.58 13.16 -13.15
N ALA A 438 56.60 12.77 -14.00
CA ALA A 438 56.43 13.33 -15.36
C ALA A 438 55.02 13.08 -15.97
N GLU A 439 54.33 14.18 -16.32
CA GLU A 439 53.26 14.41 -17.31
C GLU A 439 52.23 13.32 -17.74
N SER A 440 50.96 13.75 -17.78
CA SER A 440 49.84 13.03 -18.39
C SER A 440 49.72 13.27 -19.91
N LYS A 441 49.55 12.19 -20.69
CA LYS A 441 49.22 12.29 -22.12
C LYS A 441 47.71 12.33 -22.34
N LYS A 442 47.22 13.42 -22.93
CA LYS A 442 45.83 13.55 -23.39
C LYS A 442 45.53 12.53 -24.49
N VAL A 443 44.37 11.88 -24.40
CA VAL A 443 43.71 11.20 -25.53
C VAL A 443 42.51 12.06 -25.94
N THR A 444 42.38 12.35 -27.23
CA THR A 444 41.35 13.24 -27.77
C THR A 444 40.12 12.45 -28.22
N MET A 445 38.94 12.79 -27.69
CA MET A 445 37.67 12.19 -28.10
C MET A 445 37.22 12.74 -29.47
N PRO A 446 36.69 11.90 -30.38
CA PRO A 446 36.09 12.38 -31.63
C PRO A 446 34.72 13.02 -31.38
N SER A 447 34.42 14.11 -32.08
CA SER A 447 33.14 14.83 -31.99
C SER A 447 32.08 14.21 -32.91
N GLY A 448 31.02 13.63 -32.34
CA GLY A 448 29.97 12.99 -33.13
C GLY A 448 28.79 12.44 -32.33
N ALA A 449 28.24 13.22 -31.39
CA ALA A 449 27.06 12.84 -30.62
C ALA A 449 25.78 13.43 -31.27
N GLU A 450 24.95 12.56 -31.86
CA GLU A 450 23.55 12.91 -32.14
C GLU A 450 22.77 13.11 -30.84
N LYS A 451 21.79 14.00 -30.85
CA LYS A 451 20.98 14.31 -29.66
C LYS A 451 19.96 13.20 -29.41
N PHE A 452 20.32 12.21 -28.60
CA PHE A 452 19.33 11.39 -27.92
C PHE A 452 18.61 12.24 -26.86
N GLU A 453 17.32 12.48 -27.04
CA GLU A 453 16.48 13.06 -25.98
C GLU A 453 16.26 12.03 -24.88
N ALA A 454 16.43 12.44 -23.62
CA ALA A 454 16.24 11.55 -22.48
C ALA A 454 14.74 11.30 -22.22
N PRO A 455 14.32 10.05 -21.93
CA PRO A 455 12.94 9.77 -21.55
C PRO A 455 12.57 10.48 -20.23
N PRO A 456 11.28 10.82 -20.03
CA PRO A 456 10.85 11.66 -18.90
C PRO A 456 11.02 10.95 -17.54
N LYS A 457 11.46 11.72 -16.53
CA LYS A 457 11.61 11.25 -15.14
C LYS A 457 10.26 10.81 -14.55
N TYR A 458 10.08 9.50 -14.36
CA TYR A 458 9.02 8.95 -13.51
C TYR A 458 9.60 8.54 -12.15
N LEU A 459 9.53 9.43 -11.17
CA LEU A 459 9.78 9.13 -9.76
C LEU A 459 8.72 9.83 -8.90
N PRO A 460 7.77 9.10 -8.28
CA PRO A 460 6.95 9.65 -7.23
C PRO A 460 7.83 9.78 -5.97
N ALA A 461 8.34 10.98 -5.72
CA ALA A 461 9.13 11.26 -4.51
C ALA A 461 8.34 10.91 -3.24
N GLU A 462 9.01 10.30 -2.26
CA GLU A 462 8.44 10.18 -0.92
C GLU A 462 8.29 11.59 -0.32
N ASP A 463 7.22 11.81 0.47
CA ASP A 463 6.84 13.10 1.06
C ASP A 463 7.89 13.74 2.02
N GLY A 464 9.06 13.10 2.19
CA GLY A 464 10.25 13.65 2.84
C GLY A 464 11.33 14.19 1.87
N ASP A 465 11.57 13.54 0.73
CA ASP A 465 12.54 14.01 -0.28
C ASP A 465 12.05 15.32 -0.93
N LEU A 466 10.73 15.45 -1.15
CA LEU A 466 10.10 16.71 -1.60
C LEU A 466 10.39 17.90 -0.67
N VAL A 467 10.39 17.68 0.66
CA VAL A 467 10.67 18.74 1.65
C VAL A 467 12.13 19.18 1.60
N ALA A 468 13.05 18.25 1.32
CA ALA A 468 14.47 18.53 1.24
C ALA A 468 14.82 19.42 0.04
N GLU A 469 14.25 19.14 -1.14
CA GLU A 469 14.56 19.87 -2.38
C GLU A 469 13.81 21.21 -2.52
N MET A 470 12.74 21.44 -1.76
CA MET A 470 11.99 22.70 -1.76
C MET A 470 12.79 23.89 -1.22
N SER A 471 12.62 25.07 -1.85
CA SER A 471 13.07 26.35 -1.26
C SER A 471 12.34 26.63 0.05
N GLU A 472 12.90 27.47 0.94
CA GLU A 472 12.26 27.78 2.24
C GLU A 472 10.81 28.28 2.11
N ARG A 473 10.49 28.98 1.00
CA ARG A 473 9.14 29.45 0.70
C ARG A 473 8.19 28.32 0.34
N GLU A 474 8.64 27.38 -0.49
CA GLU A 474 7.85 26.21 -0.89
C GLU A 474 7.72 25.21 0.25
N ARG A 475 8.79 25.01 1.02
CA ARG A 475 8.80 24.22 2.26
C ARG A 475 7.78 24.77 3.26
N ASN A 476 7.76 26.08 3.51
CA ASN A 476 6.75 26.69 4.38
C ASN A 476 5.32 26.49 3.85
N ILE A 477 5.09 26.56 2.54
CA ILE A 477 3.77 26.31 1.91
C ILE A 477 3.36 24.83 2.07
N TYR A 478 4.29 23.90 1.86
CA TYR A 478 4.06 22.46 2.00
C TYR A 478 3.85 22.05 3.47
N GLU A 479 4.69 22.52 4.38
CA GLU A 479 4.55 22.27 5.82
C GLU A 479 3.25 22.89 6.36
N HIS A 480 2.85 24.09 5.92
CA HIS A 480 1.51 24.63 6.23
C HIS A 480 0.38 23.80 5.62
N GLY A 481 0.58 23.21 4.43
CA GLY A 481 -0.37 22.29 3.79
C GLY A 481 -0.55 21.02 4.62
N THR A 482 0.51 20.24 4.80
CA THR A 482 0.48 18.95 5.52
C THR A 482 0.09 19.15 6.99
N ALA A 483 0.54 20.22 7.64
CA ALA A 483 0.10 20.57 8.99
C ALA A 483 -1.31 21.18 9.06
N LYS A 484 -1.98 21.50 7.93
CA LYS A 484 -3.41 21.85 7.87
C LYS A 484 -4.29 20.59 7.76
N PHE A 485 -3.87 19.60 6.98
CA PHE A 485 -4.63 18.35 6.77
C PHE A 485 -4.59 17.41 7.99
N ASN A 486 -3.43 17.17 8.61
CA ASN A 486 -3.29 16.17 9.70
C ASN A 486 -3.73 16.70 11.08
N ARG A 487 -4.92 17.31 11.17
CA ARG A 487 -5.48 17.94 12.39
C ARG A 487 -6.80 17.32 12.89
N LEU A 488 -7.31 16.26 12.26
CA LEU A 488 -8.64 15.75 12.57
C LEU A 488 -8.62 14.79 13.78
N GLY A 489 -8.89 15.32 14.97
CA GLY A 489 -9.18 14.50 16.15
C GLY A 489 -10.54 13.80 16.04
N TRP A 490 -10.67 12.60 16.62
CA TRP A 490 -11.86 11.73 16.46
C TRP A 490 -13.21 12.43 16.69
N LYS A 491 -13.30 13.38 17.64
CA LYS A 491 -14.53 14.17 17.88
C LYS A 491 -14.95 15.03 16.70
N ARG A 492 -13.99 15.62 15.97
CA ARG A 492 -14.28 16.40 14.75
C ARG A 492 -14.63 15.47 13.60
N LEU A 493 -13.93 14.35 13.46
CA LEU A 493 -14.25 13.32 12.47
C LEU A 493 -15.67 12.77 12.65
N THR A 494 -16.11 12.48 13.88
CA THR A 494 -17.49 12.05 14.15
C THR A 494 -18.52 13.03 13.59
N ILE A 495 -18.26 14.34 13.68
CA ILE A 495 -19.17 15.36 13.15
C ILE A 495 -19.13 15.41 11.62
N VAL A 496 -17.95 15.29 10.99
CA VAL A 496 -17.83 15.19 9.52
C VAL A 496 -18.55 13.94 8.98
N LEU A 497 -18.40 12.79 9.64
CA LEU A 497 -19.10 11.55 9.28
C LEU A 497 -20.62 11.67 9.45
N ILE A 498 -21.08 12.30 10.53
CA ILE A 498 -22.51 12.55 10.77
C ILE A 498 -23.11 13.44 9.67
N VAL A 499 -22.35 14.40 9.14
CA VAL A 499 -22.75 15.31 8.04
C VAL A 499 -22.79 14.60 6.67
N GLU A 500 -21.87 13.67 6.43
CA GLU A 500 -21.91 12.83 5.23
C GLU A 500 -23.12 11.89 5.25
N ALA A 501 -23.36 11.23 6.40
CA ALA A 501 -24.31 10.12 6.48
C ALA A 501 -25.75 10.55 6.79
N ILE A 502 -25.96 11.44 7.77
CA ILE A 502 -27.29 11.88 8.22
C ILE A 502 -27.80 12.99 7.30
N ALA A 503 -27.99 12.65 6.04
CA ALA A 503 -28.61 13.48 5.01
C ALA A 503 -29.87 12.80 4.48
N LEU A 504 -29.96 12.57 3.16
CA LEU A 504 -31.18 12.16 2.46
C LEU A 504 -31.74 10.80 2.89
N GLY A 505 -30.89 9.86 3.34
CA GLY A 505 -31.33 8.53 3.76
C GLY A 505 -32.43 8.58 4.82
N SER A 506 -32.27 9.48 5.81
CA SER A 506 -33.25 9.73 6.87
C SER A 506 -34.67 10.01 6.36
N LEU A 507 -34.78 10.68 5.21
CA LEU A 507 -36.05 11.16 4.63
C LEU A 507 -36.83 10.05 3.88
N SER A 508 -36.18 8.91 3.59
CA SER A 508 -36.80 7.73 2.94
C SER A 508 -37.27 6.66 3.93
N LEU A 509 -36.91 6.81 5.21
CA LEU A 509 -37.24 5.83 6.25
C LEU A 509 -38.73 5.81 6.62
N PRO A 510 -39.47 6.94 6.70
CA PRO A 510 -40.90 6.90 6.96
C PRO A 510 -41.70 6.10 5.92
N SER A 511 -41.45 6.30 4.62
CA SER A 511 -42.11 5.51 3.55
C SER A 511 -41.67 4.04 3.54
N THR A 512 -40.44 3.78 4.00
CA THR A 512 -39.93 2.42 4.24
C THR A 512 -40.69 1.74 5.39
N PHE A 513 -40.97 2.46 6.48
CA PHE A 513 -41.74 1.95 7.62
C PHE A 513 -43.21 1.75 7.26
N ALA A 514 -43.80 2.59 6.40
CA ALA A 514 -45.12 2.34 5.81
C ALA A 514 -45.16 1.03 5.02
N THR A 515 -44.13 0.79 4.19
CA THR A 515 -44.02 -0.43 3.38
C THR A 515 -43.82 -1.69 4.24
N LEU A 516 -42.82 -1.69 5.13
CA LEU A 516 -42.42 -2.87 5.91
C LEU A 516 -43.24 -3.08 7.19
N GLY A 517 -43.99 -2.08 7.65
CA GLY A 517 -44.62 -2.08 8.96
C GLY A 517 -43.64 -1.79 10.10
N MET A 518 -44.19 -1.39 11.25
CA MET A 518 -43.39 -0.92 12.40
C MET A 518 -42.37 -1.95 12.88
N VAL A 519 -42.76 -3.22 13.00
CA VAL A 519 -41.91 -4.26 13.60
C VAL A 519 -40.72 -4.59 12.70
N ALA A 520 -40.94 -4.80 11.41
CA ALA A 520 -39.86 -5.09 10.47
C ALA A 520 -39.01 -3.85 10.19
N GLY A 521 -39.61 -2.66 10.09
CA GLY A 521 -38.89 -1.39 9.94
C GLY A 521 -37.87 -1.17 11.07
N VAL A 522 -38.27 -1.34 12.33
CA VAL A 522 -37.37 -1.24 13.49
C VAL A 522 -36.29 -2.33 13.45
N ILE A 523 -36.66 -3.60 13.26
CA ILE A 523 -35.70 -4.73 13.28
C ILE A 523 -34.64 -4.58 12.17
N CYS A 524 -35.06 -4.22 10.95
CA CYS A 524 -34.14 -4.03 9.83
C CYS A 524 -33.25 -2.79 10.02
N THR A 525 -33.81 -1.66 10.50
CA THR A 525 -33.04 -0.43 10.74
C THR A 525 -31.99 -0.63 11.83
N VAL A 526 -32.35 -1.21 12.97
CA VAL A 526 -31.41 -1.48 14.08
C VAL A 526 -30.40 -2.57 13.69
N GLY A 527 -30.86 -3.65 13.06
CA GLY A 527 -30.02 -4.79 12.67
C GLY A 527 -28.98 -4.44 11.61
N LEU A 528 -29.37 -3.73 10.54
CA LEU A 528 -28.44 -3.29 9.50
C LEU A 528 -27.47 -2.22 10.03
N GLY A 529 -27.90 -1.34 10.95
CA GLY A 529 -27.00 -0.39 11.60
C GLY A 529 -25.88 -1.07 12.39
N PHE A 530 -26.19 -2.10 13.18
CA PHE A 530 -25.16 -2.87 13.87
C PHE A 530 -24.22 -3.64 12.91
N LEU A 531 -24.73 -4.11 11.77
CA LEU A 531 -23.89 -4.71 10.73
C LEU A 531 -22.99 -3.67 10.04
N ALA A 532 -23.48 -2.46 9.77
CA ALA A 532 -22.70 -1.35 9.20
C ALA A 532 -21.61 -0.85 10.15
N ILE A 533 -21.89 -0.77 11.46
CA ILE A 533 -20.87 -0.54 12.50
C ILE A 533 -19.78 -1.63 12.44
N TYR A 534 -20.18 -2.90 12.34
CA TYR A 534 -19.25 -4.02 12.30
C TYR A 534 -18.36 -4.02 11.05
N THR A 535 -18.93 -3.83 9.86
CA THR A 535 -18.16 -3.81 8.61
C THR A 535 -17.26 -2.60 8.51
N SER A 536 -17.70 -1.43 9.00
CA SER A 536 -16.86 -0.23 9.13
C SER A 536 -15.70 -0.43 10.11
N TYR A 537 -15.89 -1.20 11.19
CA TYR A 537 -14.79 -1.63 12.04
C TYR A 537 -13.78 -2.50 11.27
N VAL A 538 -14.23 -3.41 10.39
CA VAL A 538 -13.33 -4.20 9.52
C VAL A 538 -12.55 -3.31 8.55
N VAL A 539 -13.21 -2.32 7.91
CA VAL A 539 -12.54 -1.31 7.05
C VAL A 539 -11.45 -0.57 7.86
N GLY A 540 -11.75 -0.15 9.08
CA GLY A 540 -10.78 0.43 10.00
C GLY A 540 -9.60 -0.50 10.35
N GLN A 541 -9.84 -1.80 10.53
CA GLN A 541 -8.76 -2.79 10.70
C GLN A 541 -7.87 -2.90 9.45
N VAL A 542 -8.43 -2.77 8.24
CA VAL A 542 -7.64 -2.76 7.00
C VAL A 542 -6.73 -1.54 6.94
N LYS A 543 -7.22 -0.33 7.24
CA LYS A 543 -6.36 0.88 7.25
C LYS A 543 -5.24 0.78 8.28
N LEU A 544 -5.50 0.22 9.46
CA LEU A 544 -4.49 0.02 10.49
C LEU A 544 -3.46 -1.06 10.11
N LYS A 545 -3.84 -2.07 9.33
CA LYS A 545 -2.95 -3.14 8.85
C LYS A 545 -2.21 -2.78 7.55
N PHE A 546 -2.76 -1.88 6.75
CA PHE A 546 -2.23 -1.42 5.47
C PHE A 546 -2.29 0.13 5.38
N PRO A 547 -1.37 0.86 6.05
CA PRO A 547 -1.44 2.32 6.13
C PRO A 547 -1.42 3.07 4.79
N LEU A 548 -0.86 2.46 3.74
CA LEU A 548 -0.77 2.99 2.37
C LEU A 548 -2.10 2.95 1.58
N VAL A 549 -3.19 2.45 2.18
CA VAL A 549 -4.53 2.46 1.57
C VAL A 549 -5.16 3.84 1.79
N HIS A 550 -5.02 4.74 0.82
CA HIS A 550 -5.49 6.13 0.96
C HIS A 550 -6.97 6.28 0.62
N HIS A 551 -7.43 5.54 -0.40
CA HIS A 551 -8.83 5.53 -0.81
C HIS A 551 -9.34 4.09 -0.91
N TYR A 552 -10.66 3.89 -0.90
CA TYR A 552 -11.28 2.57 -1.03
C TYR A 552 -10.80 1.76 -2.26
N PRO A 553 -10.50 2.37 -3.42
CA PRO A 553 -9.87 1.68 -4.55
C PRO A 553 -8.53 1.01 -4.24
N ASP A 554 -7.72 1.55 -3.31
CA ASP A 554 -6.46 0.92 -2.90
C ASP A 554 -6.72 -0.38 -2.12
N ALA A 555 -7.81 -0.46 -1.35
CA ALA A 555 -8.26 -1.72 -0.76
C ALA A 555 -8.80 -2.69 -1.84
N GLY A 556 -9.46 -2.17 -2.88
CA GLY A 556 -9.81 -2.93 -4.09
C GLY A 556 -8.56 -3.53 -4.77
N LYS A 557 -7.45 -2.77 -4.81
CA LYS A 557 -6.15 -3.21 -5.32
C LYS A 557 -5.54 -4.34 -4.50
N LEU A 558 -5.69 -4.31 -3.16
CA LEU A 558 -5.26 -5.41 -2.28
C LEU A 558 -6.10 -6.68 -2.44
N LEU A 559 -7.40 -6.56 -2.79
CA LEU A 559 -8.29 -7.71 -3.01
C LEU A 559 -8.10 -8.37 -4.37
N PHE A 560 -8.05 -7.58 -5.46
CA PHE A 560 -8.10 -8.10 -6.84
C PHE A 560 -7.10 -7.42 -7.81
N GLY A 561 -6.00 -6.87 -7.29
CA GLY A 561 -4.94 -6.26 -8.11
C GLY A 561 -5.43 -5.08 -8.96
N ARG A 562 -4.86 -4.91 -10.15
CA ARG A 562 -5.21 -3.79 -11.06
C ARG A 562 -6.69 -3.78 -11.45
N PHE A 563 -7.33 -4.94 -11.60
CA PHE A 563 -8.77 -5.02 -11.89
C PHE A 563 -9.60 -4.48 -10.73
N GLY A 564 -9.30 -4.90 -9.50
CA GLY A 564 -9.99 -4.40 -8.30
C GLY A 564 -9.81 -2.91 -8.07
N TYR A 565 -8.61 -2.37 -8.35
CA TYR A 565 -8.37 -0.92 -8.30
C TYR A 565 -9.30 -0.14 -9.22
N GLU A 566 -9.40 -0.53 -10.50
CA GLU A 566 -10.23 0.21 -11.46
C GLU A 566 -11.73 0.00 -11.24
N LEU A 567 -12.16 -1.23 -10.91
CA LEU A 567 -13.57 -1.52 -10.62
C LEU A 567 -14.07 -0.73 -9.40
N VAL A 568 -13.33 -0.75 -8.30
CA VAL A 568 -13.73 -0.05 -7.07
C VAL A 568 -13.63 1.47 -7.23
N ASN A 569 -12.69 1.97 -8.06
CA ASN A 569 -12.63 3.38 -8.42
C ASN A 569 -13.83 3.83 -9.27
N PHE A 570 -14.23 3.03 -10.26
CA PHE A 570 -15.45 3.27 -11.04
C PHE A 570 -16.68 3.31 -10.11
N MET A 571 -16.84 2.30 -9.25
CA MET A 571 -17.96 2.23 -8.29
C MET A 571 -17.99 3.44 -7.35
N LEU A 572 -16.85 3.88 -6.83
CA LEU A 572 -16.78 5.02 -5.90
C LEU A 572 -17.17 6.33 -6.59
N ILE A 573 -16.62 6.61 -7.78
CA ILE A 573 -16.94 7.83 -8.53
C ILE A 573 -18.42 7.85 -8.92
N PHE A 574 -18.96 6.76 -9.46
CA PHE A 574 -20.37 6.71 -9.83
C PHE A 574 -21.28 6.85 -8.62
N GLN A 575 -20.97 6.21 -7.49
CA GLN A 575 -21.79 6.34 -6.29
C GLN A 575 -21.82 7.77 -5.73
N LEU A 576 -20.68 8.47 -5.74
CA LEU A 576 -20.63 9.88 -5.34
C LEU A 576 -21.44 10.78 -6.30
N LEU A 577 -21.48 10.46 -7.60
CA LEU A 577 -22.32 11.16 -8.59
C LEU A 577 -23.81 10.83 -8.44
N PHE A 578 -24.18 9.60 -8.07
CA PHE A 578 -25.54 9.22 -7.69
C PHE A 578 -26.01 9.96 -6.43
N LEU A 579 -25.13 10.12 -5.43
CA LEU A 579 -25.37 10.96 -4.25
C LEU A 579 -25.61 12.44 -4.63
N THR A 580 -24.71 13.07 -5.39
CA THR A 580 -24.98 14.45 -5.88
C THR A 580 -26.27 14.52 -6.73
N GLY A 581 -26.61 13.45 -7.46
CA GLY A 581 -27.85 13.33 -8.22
C GLY A 581 -29.10 13.34 -7.33
N SER A 582 -29.13 12.53 -6.25
CA SER A 582 -30.26 12.56 -5.31
C SER A 582 -30.36 13.88 -4.55
N HIS A 583 -29.24 14.53 -4.23
CA HIS A 583 -29.23 15.91 -3.72
C HIS A 583 -29.78 16.93 -4.73
N THR A 584 -29.49 16.77 -6.03
CA THR A 584 -30.05 17.60 -7.10
C THR A 584 -31.57 17.41 -7.22
N LEU A 585 -32.05 16.16 -7.14
CA LEU A 585 -33.47 15.82 -7.16
C LEU A 585 -34.21 16.37 -5.93
N THR A 586 -33.65 16.19 -4.73
CA THR A 586 -34.26 16.74 -3.49
C THR A 586 -34.27 18.26 -3.50
N GLY A 587 -33.26 18.93 -4.08
CA GLY A 587 -33.27 20.37 -4.30
C GLY A 587 -34.41 20.81 -5.24
N ALA A 588 -34.65 20.07 -6.33
CA ALA A 588 -35.77 20.34 -7.23
C ALA A 588 -37.13 20.20 -6.52
N ILE A 589 -37.32 19.12 -5.75
CA ILE A 589 -38.53 18.90 -4.92
C ILE A 589 -38.70 20.04 -3.91
N ALA A 590 -37.63 20.42 -3.20
CA ALA A 590 -37.65 21.50 -2.22
C ALA A 590 -38.07 22.85 -2.83
N TRP A 591 -37.55 23.21 -4.01
CA TRP A 591 -37.96 24.47 -4.66
C TRP A 591 -39.40 24.44 -5.17
N ILE A 592 -39.87 23.31 -5.70
CA ILE A 592 -41.27 23.13 -6.11
C ILE A 592 -42.19 23.33 -4.91
N ASP A 593 -41.87 22.74 -3.75
CA ASP A 593 -42.69 22.89 -2.55
C ASP A 593 -42.59 24.29 -1.93
N ILE A 594 -41.38 24.84 -1.75
CA ILE A 594 -41.18 26.18 -1.17
C ILE A 594 -41.87 27.25 -2.02
N THR A 595 -41.76 27.20 -3.35
CA THR A 595 -42.33 28.22 -4.24
C THR A 595 -43.82 28.03 -4.55
N GLN A 596 -44.32 26.79 -4.54
CA GLN A 596 -45.66 26.43 -5.03
C GLN A 596 -45.95 26.94 -6.45
N SER A 597 -44.91 27.07 -7.29
CA SER A 597 -45.01 27.65 -8.63
C SER A 597 -45.09 26.59 -9.74
N ASP A 598 -45.79 26.91 -10.83
CA ASP A 598 -45.90 26.07 -12.03
C ASP A 598 -44.64 26.11 -12.93
N VAL A 599 -43.50 26.51 -12.37
CA VAL A 599 -42.21 26.49 -13.07
C VAL A 599 -41.76 25.04 -13.26
N CYS A 600 -41.36 24.71 -14.49
CA CYS A 600 -40.91 23.37 -14.88
C CYS A 600 -39.87 22.80 -13.90
N SER A 601 -40.11 21.57 -13.42
CA SER A 601 -39.22 20.84 -12.48
C SER A 601 -37.76 20.83 -12.91
N VAL A 602 -37.50 20.61 -14.20
CA VAL A 602 -36.15 20.63 -14.81
C VAL A 602 -35.41 21.96 -14.55
N VAL A 603 -36.12 23.09 -14.51
CA VAL A 603 -35.51 24.40 -14.20
C VAL A 603 -35.08 24.46 -12.74
N PHE A 604 -35.85 23.90 -11.82
CA PHE A 604 -35.45 23.80 -10.40
C PHE A 604 -34.34 22.78 -10.16
N ALA A 605 -34.26 21.71 -10.97
CA ALA A 605 -33.11 20.82 -10.98
C ALA A 605 -31.84 21.51 -11.51
N VAL A 606 -31.94 22.32 -12.58
CA VAL A 606 -30.81 23.16 -13.06
C VAL A 606 -30.39 24.20 -12.01
N VAL A 607 -31.33 24.86 -11.32
CA VAL A 607 -31.01 25.78 -10.20
C VAL A 607 -30.30 25.04 -9.07
N SER A 608 -30.78 23.86 -8.69
CA SER A 608 -30.15 22.99 -7.67
C SER A 608 -28.74 22.57 -8.08
N ALA A 609 -28.54 22.18 -9.33
CA ALA A 609 -27.23 21.86 -9.89
C ALA A 609 -26.28 23.06 -9.86
N ILE A 610 -26.73 24.26 -10.21
CA ILE A 610 -25.91 25.49 -10.13
C ILE A 610 -25.47 25.78 -8.68
N ILE A 611 -26.35 25.60 -7.69
CA ILE A 611 -26.00 25.80 -6.28
C ILE A 611 -24.99 24.74 -5.81
N LEU A 612 -25.19 23.47 -6.17
CA LEU A 612 -24.24 22.38 -5.88
C LEU A 612 -22.86 22.64 -6.51
N PHE A 613 -22.82 23.09 -7.77
CA PHE A 613 -21.58 23.49 -8.44
C PHE A 613 -20.84 24.59 -7.67
N LEU A 614 -21.54 25.67 -7.30
CA LEU A 614 -20.94 26.82 -6.60
C LEU A 614 -20.39 26.43 -5.21
N LEU A 615 -21.08 25.58 -4.47
CA LEU A 615 -20.61 25.07 -3.17
C LEU A 615 -19.52 24.00 -3.29
N ALA A 616 -19.38 23.35 -4.45
CA ALA A 616 -18.31 22.39 -4.73
C ALA A 616 -17.00 23.05 -5.24
N VAL A 617 -16.97 24.38 -5.43
CA VAL A 617 -15.76 25.11 -5.83
C VAL A 617 -14.61 25.01 -4.80
N PRO A 618 -14.80 25.06 -3.47
CA PRO A 618 -13.70 25.03 -2.49
C PRO A 618 -12.98 23.66 -2.45
N PRO A 619 -11.67 23.58 -2.76
CA PRO A 619 -10.95 22.31 -2.84
C PRO A 619 -10.47 21.75 -1.48
N SER A 620 -10.98 22.24 -0.34
CA SER A 620 -10.44 21.94 1.00
C SER A 620 -11.50 21.43 1.99
N PHE A 621 -11.29 20.25 2.58
CA PHE A 621 -12.24 19.71 3.58
C PHE A 621 -12.21 20.46 4.91
N THR A 622 -11.09 21.10 5.27
CA THR A 622 -11.02 21.93 6.50
C THR A 622 -11.97 23.13 6.45
N GLU A 623 -12.24 23.68 5.27
CA GLU A 623 -13.24 24.72 5.06
C GLU A 623 -14.67 24.15 5.07
N MET A 624 -14.92 23.04 4.37
CA MET A 624 -16.23 22.37 4.36
C MET A 624 -16.65 21.85 5.75
N ALA A 625 -15.70 21.46 6.60
CA ALA A 625 -15.96 20.98 7.96
C ALA A 625 -16.58 22.05 8.89
N ILE A 626 -16.47 23.34 8.56
CA ILE A 626 -17.19 24.41 9.27
C ILE A 626 -18.65 24.44 8.84
N LEU A 627 -18.92 24.30 7.53
CA LEU A 627 -20.26 24.24 6.97
C LEU A 627 -21.04 23.01 7.47
N GLY A 628 -20.35 21.89 7.75
CA GLY A 628 -20.94 20.69 8.34
C GLY A 628 -21.66 20.92 9.68
N TYR A 629 -21.23 21.87 10.51
CA TYR A 629 -21.98 22.18 11.73
C TYR A 629 -23.36 22.80 11.46
N ILE A 630 -23.49 23.53 10.35
CA ILE A 630 -24.74 24.12 9.88
C ILE A 630 -25.60 23.02 9.23
N ASP A 631 -24.99 22.17 8.41
CA ASP A 631 -25.59 21.01 7.77
C ASP A 631 -26.27 20.07 8.81
N PHE A 632 -25.52 19.59 9.80
CA PHE A 632 -26.07 18.73 10.86
C PHE A 632 -27.16 19.41 11.70
N ALA A 633 -27.02 20.70 12.03
CA ALA A 633 -28.08 21.43 12.71
C ALA A 633 -29.35 21.53 11.84
N SER A 634 -29.18 21.72 10.53
CA SER A 634 -30.28 21.89 9.57
C SER A 634 -31.13 20.64 9.40
N ILE A 635 -30.51 19.46 9.25
CA ILE A 635 -31.24 18.19 9.13
C ILE A 635 -31.98 17.80 10.41
N ILE A 636 -31.35 17.97 11.58
CA ILE A 636 -31.98 17.68 12.88
C ILE A 636 -33.18 18.58 13.13
N LEU A 637 -33.09 19.87 12.81
CA LEU A 637 -34.21 20.80 12.92
C LEU A 637 -35.33 20.49 11.91
N ALA A 638 -35.00 20.18 10.66
CA ALA A 638 -35.99 19.84 9.63
C ALA A 638 -36.75 18.54 9.95
N ILE A 639 -36.05 17.50 10.41
CA ILE A 639 -36.65 16.25 10.91
C ILE A 639 -37.52 16.52 12.13
N GLY A 640 -37.01 17.26 13.13
CA GLY A 640 -37.75 17.59 14.35
C GLY A 640 -39.04 18.38 14.08
N ILE A 641 -38.99 19.35 13.17
CA ILE A 641 -40.16 20.09 12.70
C ILE A 641 -41.14 19.16 11.99
N THR A 642 -40.67 18.24 11.14
CA THR A 642 -41.51 17.24 10.46
C THR A 642 -42.24 16.36 11.47
N MET A 643 -41.54 15.80 12.45
CA MET A 643 -42.13 14.96 13.52
C MET A 643 -43.19 15.72 14.33
N ILE A 644 -42.91 16.98 14.70
CA ILE A 644 -43.84 17.80 15.49
C ILE A 644 -45.05 18.20 14.65
N ALA A 645 -44.85 18.61 13.40
CA ALA A 645 -45.92 18.99 12.48
C ALA A 645 -46.88 17.83 12.23
N THR A 646 -46.37 16.65 11.83
CA THR A 646 -47.21 15.47 11.58
C THR A 646 -47.95 15.01 12.83
N GLY A 647 -47.31 15.04 14.00
CA GLY A 647 -47.94 14.68 15.27
C GLY A 647 -49.01 15.66 15.74
N VAL A 648 -48.85 16.96 15.47
CA VAL A 648 -49.87 17.98 15.76
C VAL A 648 -51.03 17.88 14.77
N GLU A 649 -50.77 17.69 13.48
CA GLU A 649 -51.80 17.52 12.45
C GLU A 649 -52.65 16.27 12.71
N SER A 650 -52.01 15.12 12.94
CA SER A 650 -52.71 13.86 13.22
C SER A 650 -53.45 13.84 14.57
N THR A 651 -52.97 14.57 15.58
CA THR A 651 -53.68 14.73 16.86
C THR A 651 -54.95 15.58 16.72
N ASN A 652 -54.95 16.58 15.83
CA ASN A 652 -56.11 17.44 15.57
C ASN A 652 -57.05 16.92 14.47
N ALA A 653 -56.65 15.89 13.72
CA ALA A 653 -57.47 15.24 12.70
C ALA A 653 -58.72 14.56 13.31
N PRO A 654 -59.82 14.39 12.54
CA PRO A 654 -61.01 13.68 13.00
C PRO A 654 -60.70 12.24 13.45
N GLY A 655 -60.89 11.96 14.74
CA GLY A 655 -60.55 10.66 15.36
C GLY A 655 -59.12 10.57 15.94
N GLY A 656 -58.31 11.61 15.76
CA GLY A 656 -56.98 11.77 16.35
C GLY A 656 -55.98 10.67 15.99
N LEU A 657 -54.98 10.47 16.84
CA LEU A 657 -53.94 9.43 16.68
C LEU A 657 -54.51 8.00 16.56
N SER A 658 -55.72 7.75 17.06
CA SER A 658 -56.43 6.48 16.92
C SER A 658 -57.04 6.22 15.54
N ALA A 659 -57.13 7.24 14.68
CA ALA A 659 -57.61 7.12 13.30
C ALA A 659 -56.48 7.00 12.25
N VAL A 660 -55.22 7.15 12.66
CA VAL A 660 -54.06 7.03 11.77
C VAL A 660 -53.87 5.58 11.35
N ASN A 661 -53.92 5.31 10.04
CA ASN A 661 -53.74 3.97 9.47
C ASN A 661 -52.26 3.56 9.41
N TRP A 662 -51.65 3.31 10.58
CA TRP A 662 -50.34 2.67 10.71
C TRP A 662 -50.50 1.21 11.18
N SER A 663 -49.58 0.35 10.75
CA SER A 663 -49.59 -1.08 11.04
C SER A 663 -48.26 -1.54 11.66
N ALA A 664 -48.36 -2.50 12.60
CA ALA A 664 -47.22 -3.24 13.12
C ALA A 664 -46.56 -4.14 12.06
N TRP A 665 -47.35 -4.57 11.07
CA TRP A 665 -47.00 -5.53 10.02
C TRP A 665 -46.85 -4.84 8.66
N PRO A 666 -46.24 -5.48 7.65
CA PRO A 666 -46.12 -4.93 6.29
C PRO A 666 -47.47 -4.51 5.69
N LYS A 667 -47.43 -3.61 4.70
CA LYS A 667 -48.63 -3.24 3.94
C LYS A 667 -49.27 -4.46 3.26
N GLU A 668 -50.58 -4.40 3.08
CA GLU A 668 -51.31 -5.42 2.32
C GLU A 668 -50.81 -5.44 0.85
N ASP A 669 -50.84 -6.63 0.24
CA ASP A 669 -50.32 -6.91 -1.12
C ASP A 669 -48.88 -6.41 -1.42
N ILE A 670 -48.02 -6.31 -0.39
CA ILE A 670 -46.60 -5.96 -0.55
C ILE A 670 -45.88 -6.85 -1.57
N THR A 671 -45.34 -6.25 -2.64
CA THR A 671 -44.60 -6.97 -3.66
C THR A 671 -43.13 -7.19 -3.26
N PHE A 672 -42.48 -8.13 -3.93
CA PHE A 672 -41.01 -8.31 -3.83
C PHE A 672 -40.26 -7.01 -4.16
N THR A 673 -40.79 -6.24 -5.12
CA THR A 673 -40.29 -4.93 -5.54
C THR A 673 -40.31 -3.94 -4.40
N ASP A 674 -41.48 -3.72 -3.78
CA ASP A 674 -41.67 -2.83 -2.63
C ASP A 674 -40.70 -3.17 -1.48
N ALA A 675 -40.68 -4.45 -1.08
CA ALA A 675 -39.92 -4.93 0.06
C ALA A 675 -38.41 -4.72 -0.11
N PHE A 676 -37.90 -4.92 -1.33
CA PHE A 676 -36.48 -4.71 -1.62
C PHE A 676 -36.11 -3.24 -1.80
N ILE A 677 -36.99 -2.39 -2.36
CA ILE A 677 -36.76 -0.94 -2.44
C ILE A 677 -36.68 -0.35 -1.03
N ALA A 678 -37.63 -0.68 -0.16
CA ALA A 678 -37.61 -0.31 1.25
C ALA A 678 -36.32 -0.81 1.95
N MET A 679 -35.93 -2.07 1.77
CA MET A 679 -34.69 -2.61 2.33
C MET A 679 -33.44 -1.85 1.83
N THR A 680 -33.35 -1.55 0.53
CA THR A 680 -32.24 -0.78 -0.03
C THR A 680 -32.19 0.66 0.50
N ASN A 681 -33.31 1.25 0.89
CA ASN A 681 -33.34 2.61 1.42
C ASN A 681 -32.87 2.68 2.89
N ILE A 682 -33.12 1.63 3.69
CA ILE A 682 -32.43 1.45 4.99
C ILE A 682 -30.92 1.29 4.77
N ILE A 683 -30.50 0.53 3.75
CA ILE A 683 -29.08 0.35 3.44
C ILE A 683 -28.44 1.65 2.93
N PHE A 684 -29.20 2.49 2.21
CA PHE A 684 -28.76 3.82 1.78
C PHE A 684 -28.49 4.73 2.99
N ALA A 685 -29.33 4.68 4.03
CA ALA A 685 -29.11 5.46 5.24
C ALA A 685 -27.80 5.10 5.97
N TYR A 686 -27.28 3.87 5.83
CA TYR A 686 -26.00 3.42 6.39
C TYR A 686 -24.85 3.40 5.36
N SER A 687 -24.76 4.42 4.51
CA SER A 687 -23.78 4.49 3.41
C SER A 687 -22.38 4.98 3.79
N PHE A 688 -22.12 5.31 5.06
CA PHE A 688 -20.87 5.92 5.57
C PHE A 688 -19.59 5.07 5.42
N ALA A 689 -19.64 3.93 4.72
CA ALA A 689 -18.51 3.02 4.50
C ALA A 689 -17.48 3.50 3.46
N MET A 690 -17.85 4.43 2.59
CA MET A 690 -17.13 4.69 1.33
C MET A 690 -15.88 5.56 1.48
N CYS A 691 -15.99 6.66 2.22
CA CYS A 691 -14.92 7.65 2.37
C CYS A 691 -13.98 7.36 3.56
N GLN A 692 -14.21 6.27 4.28
CA GLN A 692 -13.55 5.94 5.55
C GLN A 692 -12.02 5.95 5.49
N PHE A 693 -11.42 5.35 4.47
CA PHE A 693 -9.96 5.35 4.29
C PHE A 693 -9.40 6.78 4.19
N SER A 694 -10.05 7.63 3.38
CA SER A 694 -9.67 9.03 3.15
C SER A 694 -9.83 9.88 4.42
N PHE A 695 -10.88 9.62 5.21
CA PHE A 695 -11.09 10.30 6.49
C PHE A 695 -10.12 9.84 7.58
N MET A 696 -9.70 8.58 7.55
CA MET A 696 -8.66 8.05 8.46
C MET A 696 -7.27 8.61 8.15
N ASP A 697 -7.00 9.11 6.94
CA ASP A 697 -5.75 9.81 6.62
C ASP A 697 -5.66 11.21 7.24
N GLU A 698 -6.77 11.96 7.32
CA GLU A 698 -6.77 13.27 8.00
C GLU A 698 -6.66 13.16 9.53
N MET A 699 -6.73 11.93 10.08
CA MET A 699 -6.57 11.68 11.52
C MET A 699 -5.11 11.70 11.96
N HIS A 700 -4.79 12.58 12.91
CA HIS A 700 -3.52 12.54 13.66
C HIS A 700 -3.32 11.19 14.39
N THR A 701 -4.41 10.50 14.78
CA THR A 701 -4.36 9.23 15.51
C THR A 701 -5.37 8.24 14.93
N PRO A 702 -5.06 7.52 13.83
CA PRO A 702 -6.02 6.66 13.13
C PRO A 702 -6.59 5.50 13.95
N SER A 703 -5.92 5.08 15.04
CA SER A 703 -6.44 4.05 15.95
C SER A 703 -7.66 4.51 16.76
N ASP A 704 -7.86 5.81 16.93
CA ASP A 704 -9.04 6.37 17.59
C ASP A 704 -10.30 6.33 16.72
N TYR A 705 -10.18 6.00 15.42
CA TYR A 705 -11.27 5.94 14.45
C TYR A 705 -12.48 5.10 14.91
N VAL A 706 -12.22 3.99 15.61
CA VAL A 706 -13.28 3.09 16.13
C VAL A 706 -14.23 3.82 17.09
N LYS A 707 -13.75 4.85 17.81
CA LYS A 707 -14.59 5.72 18.66
C LYS A 707 -15.57 6.53 17.82
N SER A 708 -15.14 7.01 16.66
CA SER A 708 -15.98 7.78 15.74
C SER A 708 -17.07 6.93 15.10
N ILE A 709 -16.77 5.69 14.71
CA ILE A 709 -17.76 4.76 14.13
C ILE A 709 -18.84 4.34 15.14
N TRP A 710 -18.47 4.03 16.38
CA TRP A 710 -19.47 3.72 17.42
C TRP A 710 -20.34 4.93 17.78
N ALA A 711 -19.77 6.13 17.82
CA ALA A 711 -20.53 7.35 18.05
C ALA A 711 -21.52 7.65 16.90
N LEU A 712 -21.04 7.58 15.65
CA LEU A 712 -21.83 7.74 14.44
C LEU A 712 -23.00 6.74 14.39
N GLY A 713 -22.69 5.45 14.33
CA GLY A 713 -23.70 4.42 14.04
C GLY A 713 -24.76 4.29 15.13
N LEU A 714 -24.44 4.58 16.40
CA LEU A 714 -25.45 4.63 17.47
C LEU A 714 -26.34 5.87 17.35
N THR A 715 -25.78 7.03 16.97
CA THR A 715 -26.56 8.25 16.70
C THR A 715 -27.46 8.07 15.47
N GLU A 716 -26.96 7.45 14.41
CA GLU A 716 -27.74 7.03 13.24
C GLU A 716 -28.89 6.10 13.61
N ILE A 717 -28.61 4.95 14.27
CA ILE A 717 -29.65 3.98 14.67
C ILE A 717 -30.78 4.68 15.44
N VAL A 718 -30.47 5.62 16.34
CA VAL A 718 -31.47 6.40 17.08
C VAL A 718 -32.25 7.32 16.13
N ILE A 719 -31.59 8.19 15.36
CA ILE A 719 -32.27 9.17 14.49
C ILE A 719 -33.11 8.47 13.41
N TYR A 720 -32.55 7.45 12.77
CA TYR A 720 -33.20 6.69 11.70
C TYR A 720 -34.41 5.91 12.21
N THR A 721 -34.28 5.19 13.33
CA THR A 721 -35.41 4.45 13.91
C THR A 721 -36.51 5.38 14.41
N LEU A 722 -36.17 6.50 15.06
CA LEU A 722 -37.15 7.49 15.51
C LEU A 722 -37.83 8.21 14.33
N THR A 723 -37.09 8.58 13.29
CA THR A 723 -37.66 9.25 12.10
C THR A 723 -38.64 8.33 11.38
N GLY A 724 -38.23 7.10 11.08
CA GLY A 724 -39.09 6.09 10.47
C GLY A 724 -40.34 5.80 11.31
N ALA A 725 -40.17 5.49 12.60
CA ALA A 725 -41.26 5.09 13.48
C ALA A 725 -42.25 6.22 13.79
N ILE A 726 -41.78 7.41 14.15
CA ILE A 726 -42.64 8.51 14.63
C ILE A 726 -43.46 9.08 13.48
N VAL A 727 -42.83 9.38 12.33
CA VAL A 727 -43.55 9.96 11.18
C VAL A 727 -44.56 8.94 10.63
N TYR A 728 -44.21 7.65 10.57
CA TYR A 728 -45.16 6.60 10.18
C TYR A 728 -46.31 6.44 11.19
N ALA A 729 -46.06 6.48 12.50
CA ALA A 729 -47.10 6.40 13.52
C ALA A 729 -48.07 7.60 13.52
N PHE A 730 -47.67 8.73 12.94
CA PHE A 730 -48.49 9.93 12.85
C PHE A 730 -49.19 10.11 11.49
N VAL A 731 -48.61 9.63 10.40
CA VAL A 731 -49.17 9.81 9.03
C VAL A 731 -49.80 8.52 8.46
N GLY A 732 -49.36 7.35 8.91
CA GLY A 732 -49.88 6.07 8.42
C GLY A 732 -49.36 5.68 7.04
N GLN A 733 -50.16 4.99 6.24
CA GLN A 733 -49.76 4.55 4.89
C GLN A 733 -49.54 5.69 3.88
N ASP A 734 -50.11 6.87 4.11
CA ASP A 734 -50.06 8.02 3.19
C ASP A 734 -48.74 8.83 3.26
N VAL A 735 -47.70 8.29 3.91
CA VAL A 735 -46.38 8.93 4.05
C VAL A 735 -45.73 9.19 2.69
N GLN A 736 -45.43 10.46 2.45
CA GLN A 736 -44.70 10.94 1.27
C GLN A 736 -43.18 10.76 1.44
N SER A 737 -42.46 10.65 0.33
CA SER A 737 -40.99 10.59 0.29
C SER A 737 -40.44 11.64 -0.70
N PRO A 738 -39.52 12.55 -0.32
CA PRO A 738 -38.91 12.73 0.99
C PRO A 738 -39.92 13.09 2.10
N ALA A 739 -39.73 12.55 3.30
CA ALA A 739 -40.63 12.68 4.44
C ALA A 739 -41.07 14.10 4.80
N LEU A 740 -40.26 15.12 4.48
CA LEU A 740 -40.56 16.54 4.64
C LEU A 740 -41.89 16.95 3.99
N LEU A 741 -42.27 16.32 2.87
CA LEU A 741 -43.55 16.52 2.18
C LEU A 741 -44.77 16.10 3.03
N SER A 742 -44.59 15.20 4.00
CA SER A 742 -45.67 14.70 4.84
C SER A 742 -46.10 15.68 5.94
N ALA A 743 -45.37 16.78 6.16
CA ALA A 743 -45.61 17.73 7.25
C ALA A 743 -46.79 18.70 7.03
N GLY A 744 -47.53 18.57 5.93
CA GLY A 744 -48.60 19.51 5.56
C GLY A 744 -48.07 20.82 4.95
N HIS A 745 -48.91 21.45 4.11
CA HIS A 745 -48.51 22.47 3.11
C HIS A 745 -47.68 23.65 3.62
N LEU A 746 -47.88 24.09 4.87
CA LEU A 746 -47.11 25.20 5.44
C LEU A 746 -45.82 24.75 6.12
N MET A 747 -45.83 23.60 6.80
CA MET A 747 -44.68 23.11 7.56
C MET A 747 -43.69 22.35 6.68
N SER A 748 -44.13 21.71 5.59
CA SER A 748 -43.22 21.14 4.57
C SER A 748 -42.28 22.22 4.03
N ARG A 749 -42.83 23.40 3.70
CA ARG A 749 -42.10 24.56 3.18
C ARG A 749 -41.12 25.14 4.19
N VAL A 750 -41.49 25.16 5.47
CA VAL A 750 -40.59 25.57 6.57
C VAL A 750 -39.47 24.54 6.77
N ALA A 751 -39.80 23.24 6.78
CA ALA A 751 -38.84 22.16 6.97
C ALA A 751 -37.87 22.02 5.80
N PHE A 752 -38.34 22.11 4.55
CA PHE A 752 -37.49 22.19 3.35
C PHE A 752 -36.63 23.46 3.33
N GLY A 753 -37.19 24.62 3.68
CA GLY A 753 -36.45 25.87 3.79
C GLY A 753 -35.30 25.79 4.82
N ILE A 754 -35.54 25.08 5.93
CA ILE A 754 -34.51 24.76 6.92
C ILE A 754 -33.56 23.67 6.44
N ALA A 755 -33.99 22.73 5.59
CA ALA A 755 -33.15 21.66 5.03
C ALA A 755 -32.28 22.05 3.82
N LEU A 756 -32.46 23.24 3.23
CA LEU A 756 -31.62 23.69 2.11
C LEU A 756 -30.09 23.59 2.37
N PRO A 757 -29.56 23.86 3.60
CA PRO A 757 -28.14 23.67 3.89
C PRO A 757 -27.70 22.21 3.73
N VAL A 758 -28.35 21.21 4.36
CA VAL A 758 -28.02 19.78 4.17
C VAL A 758 -28.20 19.31 2.71
N ILE A 759 -29.22 19.82 2.01
CA ILE A 759 -29.46 19.46 0.62
C ILE A 759 -28.29 19.92 -0.28
N PHE A 760 -27.69 21.08 -0.03
CA PHE A 760 -26.64 21.61 -0.91
C PHE A 760 -25.20 21.47 -0.38
N ILE A 761 -24.97 21.48 0.94
CA ILE A 761 -23.62 21.31 1.53
C ILE A 761 -23.19 19.85 1.38
N SER A 762 -23.86 18.88 2.01
CA SER A 762 -23.54 17.45 1.87
C SER A 762 -23.55 16.97 0.41
N GLY A 763 -24.49 17.46 -0.41
CA GLY A 763 -24.53 17.19 -1.85
C GLY A 763 -23.28 17.67 -2.63
N SER A 764 -22.73 18.84 -2.27
CA SER A 764 -21.52 19.39 -2.87
C SER A 764 -20.24 18.66 -2.42
N ILE A 765 -20.19 18.18 -1.17
CA ILE A 765 -19.05 17.43 -0.63
C ILE A 765 -18.80 16.17 -1.48
N ASN A 766 -19.86 15.45 -1.85
CA ASN A 766 -19.78 14.27 -2.72
C ASN A 766 -19.11 14.57 -4.07
N THR A 767 -19.46 15.70 -4.70
CA THR A 767 -18.82 16.18 -5.95
C THR A 767 -17.34 16.52 -5.73
N VAL A 768 -16.99 17.18 -4.61
CA VAL A 768 -15.59 17.50 -4.26
C VAL A 768 -14.76 16.23 -4.05
N VAL A 769 -15.28 15.21 -3.36
CA VAL A 769 -14.59 13.92 -3.18
C VAL A 769 -14.32 13.26 -4.54
N ALA A 770 -15.34 13.12 -5.39
CA ALA A 770 -15.22 12.52 -6.71
C ALA A 770 -14.21 13.27 -7.59
N ALA A 771 -14.30 14.60 -7.63
CA ALA A 771 -13.40 15.45 -8.40
C ALA A 771 -11.95 15.36 -7.92
N ARG A 772 -11.67 15.26 -6.61
CA ARG A 772 -10.29 15.05 -6.11
C ARG A 772 -9.72 13.70 -6.52
N VAL A 773 -10.51 12.62 -6.43
CA VAL A 773 -10.06 11.28 -6.86
C VAL A 773 -9.73 11.28 -8.37
N VAL A 774 -10.53 11.96 -9.19
CA VAL A 774 -10.26 12.12 -10.62
C VAL A 774 -9.04 13.03 -10.89
N HIS A 775 -8.96 14.19 -10.25
CA HIS A 775 -7.87 15.17 -10.45
C HIS A 775 -6.51 14.61 -10.03
N GLY A 776 -6.45 14.00 -8.85
CA GLY A 776 -5.24 13.37 -8.32
C GLY A 776 -4.76 12.18 -9.14
N ARG A 777 -5.65 11.53 -9.91
CA ARG A 777 -5.29 10.49 -10.89
C ARG A 777 -4.83 11.08 -12.22
N ILE A 778 -5.54 12.06 -12.79
CA ILE A 778 -5.21 12.64 -14.11
C ILE A 778 -3.94 13.49 -14.05
N PHE A 779 -3.76 14.28 -12.99
CA PHE A 779 -2.65 15.24 -12.85
C PHE A 779 -1.62 14.79 -11.81
N LYS A 780 -1.60 13.51 -11.44
CA LYS A 780 -0.75 12.91 -10.39
C LYS A 780 0.67 13.47 -10.37
N ASP A 781 1.31 13.50 -11.54
CA ASP A 781 2.73 13.84 -11.73
C ASP A 781 2.93 15.30 -12.20
N SER A 782 1.93 16.18 -11.98
CA SER A 782 1.91 17.59 -12.40
C SER A 782 1.60 18.56 -11.25
N PRO A 783 2.23 19.75 -11.19
CA PRO A 783 1.88 20.81 -10.22
C PRO A 783 0.40 21.26 -10.29
N ILE A 784 -0.31 20.96 -11.38
CA ILE A 784 -1.75 21.19 -11.53
C ILE A 784 -2.54 20.55 -10.38
N ARG A 785 -2.11 19.37 -9.87
CA ARG A 785 -2.77 18.60 -8.79
C ARG A 785 -3.03 19.36 -7.49
N PHE A 786 -2.28 20.44 -7.23
CA PHE A 786 -2.38 21.21 -5.99
C PHE A 786 -3.41 22.35 -6.04
N ILE A 787 -4.07 22.57 -7.19
CA ILE A 787 -5.17 23.56 -7.36
C ILE A 787 -4.73 24.99 -6.91
N ASN A 788 -3.44 25.29 -7.03
CA ASN A 788 -2.81 26.56 -6.64
C ASN A 788 -2.34 27.39 -7.84
N THR A 789 -2.25 26.78 -9.03
CA THR A 789 -1.93 27.45 -10.30
C THR A 789 -3.21 27.81 -11.07
N LYS A 790 -3.12 28.72 -12.05
CA LYS A 790 -4.24 29.06 -12.94
C LYS A 790 -4.79 27.83 -13.67
N MET A 791 -3.93 26.93 -14.14
CA MET A 791 -4.34 25.67 -14.77
C MET A 791 -4.93 24.68 -13.75
N GLY A 792 -4.43 24.68 -12.51
CA GLY A 792 -5.05 23.98 -11.38
C GLY A 792 -6.52 24.39 -11.20
N TRP A 793 -6.80 25.68 -11.11
CA TRP A 793 -8.17 26.19 -10.97
C TRP A 793 -9.05 25.93 -12.20
N ILE A 794 -8.54 26.10 -13.43
CA ILE A 794 -9.29 25.82 -14.65
C ILE A 794 -9.68 24.33 -14.74
N THR A 795 -8.73 23.42 -14.49
CA THR A 795 -9.00 21.97 -14.51
C THR A 795 -9.90 21.54 -13.36
N TRP A 796 -9.74 22.14 -12.17
CA TRP A 796 -10.63 21.93 -11.02
C TRP A 796 -12.09 22.28 -11.35
N LEU A 797 -12.35 23.52 -11.76
CA LEU A 797 -13.68 24.00 -12.13
C LEU A 797 -14.30 23.17 -13.27
N ALA A 798 -13.50 22.72 -14.24
CA ALA A 798 -13.98 21.90 -15.35
C ALA A 798 -14.50 20.52 -14.89
N MET A 799 -13.81 19.81 -13.98
CA MET A 799 -14.31 18.50 -13.50
C MET A 799 -15.50 18.67 -12.56
N ILE A 800 -15.53 19.72 -11.73
CA ILE A 800 -16.69 20.02 -10.87
C ILE A 800 -17.92 20.27 -11.75
N ALA A 801 -17.79 21.07 -12.82
CA ALA A 801 -18.87 21.27 -13.79
C ALA A 801 -19.32 19.97 -14.47
N VAL A 802 -18.39 19.13 -14.93
CA VAL A 802 -18.70 17.83 -15.55
C VAL A 802 -19.41 16.89 -14.57
N GLY A 803 -18.92 16.80 -13.32
CA GLY A 803 -19.53 15.98 -12.28
C GLY A 803 -20.95 16.43 -11.94
N THR A 804 -21.16 17.74 -11.76
CA THR A 804 -22.49 18.30 -11.51
C THR A 804 -23.44 18.09 -12.71
N VAL A 805 -22.98 18.20 -13.96
CA VAL A 805 -23.80 17.92 -15.14
C VAL A 805 -24.20 16.44 -15.20
N ILE A 806 -23.31 15.51 -14.86
CA ILE A 806 -23.64 14.07 -14.79
C ILE A 806 -24.66 13.81 -13.66
N ALA A 807 -24.49 14.43 -12.50
CA ALA A 807 -25.44 14.32 -11.38
C ALA A 807 -26.84 14.85 -11.73
N PHE A 808 -26.92 15.99 -12.42
CA PHE A 808 -28.17 16.54 -12.97
C PHE A 808 -28.84 15.57 -13.96
N ILE A 809 -28.07 14.96 -14.88
CA ILE A 809 -28.60 13.96 -15.81
C ILE A 809 -29.13 12.74 -15.06
N ILE A 810 -28.45 12.27 -14.00
CA ILE A 810 -28.93 11.15 -13.16
C ILE A 810 -30.27 11.50 -12.50
N ALA A 811 -30.42 12.72 -11.95
CA ALA A 811 -31.65 13.18 -11.30
C ALA A 811 -32.85 13.23 -12.26
N GLU A 812 -32.64 13.64 -13.51
CA GLU A 812 -33.68 13.75 -14.54
C GLU A 812 -34.00 12.43 -15.28
N VAL A 813 -33.08 11.45 -15.21
CA VAL A 813 -33.25 10.07 -15.71
C VAL A 813 -33.93 9.17 -14.68
N ILE A 814 -33.83 9.50 -13.39
CA ILE A 814 -34.57 8.81 -12.32
C ILE A 814 -35.21 9.86 -11.40
N PRO A 815 -36.28 10.55 -11.84
CA PRO A 815 -36.98 11.58 -11.07
C PRO A 815 -37.94 10.97 -10.03
N PHE A 816 -37.50 9.90 -9.37
CA PHE A 816 -38.22 9.17 -8.33
C PHE A 816 -37.27 9.01 -7.14
N PHE A 817 -37.56 9.68 -6.02
CA PHE A 817 -36.63 9.82 -4.91
C PHE A 817 -36.23 8.45 -4.32
N ASN A 818 -37.23 7.64 -3.96
CA ASN A 818 -36.99 6.32 -3.35
C ASN A 818 -36.23 5.35 -4.29
N ASP A 819 -36.44 5.41 -5.60
CA ASP A 819 -35.81 4.47 -6.53
C ASP A 819 -34.39 4.89 -6.93
N LEU A 820 -34.13 6.20 -6.98
CA LEU A 820 -32.80 6.75 -7.14
C LEU A 820 -31.89 6.40 -5.95
N LEU A 821 -32.41 6.46 -4.72
CA LEU A 821 -31.70 5.95 -3.54
C LEU A 821 -31.52 4.42 -3.60
N SER A 822 -32.58 3.70 -3.98
CA SER A 822 -32.58 2.24 -4.07
C SER A 822 -31.52 1.69 -5.04
N ILE A 823 -31.45 2.22 -6.27
CA ILE A 823 -30.53 1.73 -7.31
C ILE A 823 -29.07 2.11 -7.01
N SER A 824 -28.85 3.29 -6.42
CA SER A 824 -27.56 3.71 -5.88
C SER A 824 -27.09 2.76 -4.76
N SER A 825 -27.99 2.45 -3.85
CA SER A 825 -27.75 1.55 -2.72
C SER A 825 -27.44 0.12 -3.16
N SER A 826 -28.22 -0.42 -4.09
CA SER A 826 -28.05 -1.79 -4.57
C SER A 826 -26.77 -1.97 -5.39
N LEU A 827 -26.48 -1.07 -6.34
CA LEU A 827 -25.31 -1.19 -7.21
C LEU A 827 -23.98 -1.01 -6.46
N PHE A 828 -23.91 -0.06 -5.52
CA PHE A 828 -22.64 0.42 -4.99
C PHE A 828 -22.51 0.30 -3.46
N ILE A 829 -23.46 0.85 -2.69
CA ILE A 829 -23.35 0.88 -1.21
C ILE A 829 -23.37 -0.54 -0.62
N SER A 830 -24.14 -1.46 -1.21
CA SER A 830 -24.12 -2.89 -0.89
C SER A 830 -22.71 -3.50 -0.89
N GLY A 831 -21.83 -3.00 -1.77
CA GLY A 831 -20.42 -3.38 -1.84
C GLY A 831 -19.58 -2.75 -0.75
N PHE A 832 -19.59 -1.42 -0.70
CA PHE A 832 -18.76 -0.66 0.25
C PHE A 832 -19.11 -0.94 1.72
N THR A 833 -20.41 -1.08 2.03
CA THR A 833 -20.91 -1.34 3.39
C THR A 833 -20.93 -2.82 3.77
N PHE A 834 -21.11 -3.77 2.83
CA PHE A 834 -21.24 -5.20 3.19
C PHE A 834 -20.27 -6.16 2.52
N TYR A 835 -20.31 -6.34 1.19
CA TYR A 835 -19.55 -7.45 0.58
C TYR A 835 -18.04 -7.20 0.45
N PHE A 836 -17.58 -5.96 0.21
CA PHE A 836 -16.14 -5.67 0.22
C PHE A 836 -15.54 -5.80 1.63
N PRO A 837 -16.11 -5.23 2.73
CA PRO A 837 -15.59 -5.45 4.08
C PRO A 837 -15.55 -6.93 4.48
N ALA A 838 -16.57 -7.72 4.10
CA ALA A 838 -16.57 -9.15 4.34
C ALA A 838 -15.41 -9.88 3.62
N LEU A 839 -15.16 -9.55 2.36
CA LEU A 839 -14.01 -10.07 1.59
C LEU A 839 -12.68 -9.62 2.21
N MET A 840 -12.56 -8.36 2.63
CA MET A 840 -11.39 -7.86 3.36
C MET A 840 -11.14 -8.65 4.64
N TRP A 841 -12.18 -9.04 5.38
CA TRP A 841 -11.99 -9.91 6.55
C TRP A 841 -11.42 -11.27 6.15
N PHE A 842 -12.02 -11.95 5.18
CA PHE A 842 -11.59 -13.29 4.75
C PHE A 842 -10.20 -13.34 4.09
N MET A 843 -9.81 -12.28 3.36
CA MET A 843 -8.60 -12.24 2.54
C MET A 843 -7.43 -11.48 3.19
N LEU A 844 -7.71 -10.41 3.96
CA LEU A 844 -6.68 -9.49 4.47
C LEU A 844 -6.54 -9.53 6.01
N ILE A 845 -7.64 -9.68 6.76
CA ILE A 845 -7.62 -9.59 8.23
C ILE A 845 -7.47 -10.94 8.93
N ARG A 846 -8.22 -11.99 8.52
CA ARG A 846 -8.33 -13.27 9.25
C ARG A 846 -6.98 -13.95 9.50
N GLU A 847 -6.69 -14.16 10.78
CA GLU A 847 -5.50 -14.87 11.26
C GLU A 847 -5.79 -16.37 11.47
N GLY A 848 -4.97 -17.24 10.90
CA GLY A 848 -5.13 -18.70 10.99
C GLY A 848 -6.32 -19.25 10.19
N SER A 849 -6.71 -20.49 10.50
CA SER A 849 -7.87 -21.16 9.87
C SER A 849 -9.19 -20.71 10.49
N ILE A 850 -10.31 -20.91 9.78
CA ILE A 850 -11.66 -20.61 10.27
C ILE A 850 -11.98 -21.41 11.54
N PHE A 851 -11.54 -22.67 11.59
CA PHE A 851 -11.82 -23.60 12.68
C PHE A 851 -10.80 -23.56 13.83
N SER A 852 -9.78 -22.68 13.79
CA SER A 852 -8.76 -22.60 14.84
C SER A 852 -9.30 -22.14 16.20
N SER A 853 -10.39 -21.38 16.21
CA SER A 853 -11.02 -20.89 17.43
C SER A 853 -12.51 -20.60 17.23
N ARG A 854 -13.28 -20.67 18.32
CA ARG A 854 -14.70 -20.27 18.32
C ARG A 854 -14.89 -18.81 17.89
N LYS A 855 -13.91 -17.93 18.19
CA LYS A 855 -13.88 -16.53 17.74
C LYS A 855 -13.77 -16.42 16.22
N ASN A 856 -12.82 -17.14 15.59
CA ASN A 856 -12.68 -17.16 14.14
C ASN A 856 -13.91 -17.75 13.44
N MET A 857 -14.51 -18.80 14.00
CA MET A 857 -15.73 -19.40 13.46
C MET A 857 -16.92 -18.43 13.52
N ALA A 858 -17.11 -17.72 14.64
CA ALA A 858 -18.16 -16.72 14.79
C ALA A 858 -17.96 -15.51 13.86
N LEU A 859 -16.73 -15.00 13.76
CA LEU A 859 -16.40 -13.90 12.83
C LEU A 859 -16.53 -14.34 11.36
N ALA A 860 -16.19 -15.58 11.02
CA ALA A 860 -16.40 -16.12 9.67
C ALA A 860 -17.89 -16.23 9.34
N ALA A 861 -18.73 -16.69 10.27
CA ALA A 861 -20.18 -16.72 10.10
C ALA A 861 -20.77 -15.31 9.93
N LEU A 862 -20.30 -14.33 10.70
CA LEU A 862 -20.73 -12.93 10.60
C LEU A 862 -20.32 -12.29 9.26
N ASN A 863 -19.09 -12.51 8.79
CA ASN A 863 -18.67 -11.99 7.49
C ASN A 863 -19.34 -12.73 6.32
N ALA A 864 -19.63 -14.03 6.45
CA ALA A 864 -20.45 -14.74 5.48
C ALA A 864 -21.88 -14.18 5.41
N LEU A 865 -22.48 -13.82 6.55
CA LEU A 865 -23.77 -13.14 6.60
C LEU A 865 -23.71 -11.76 5.92
N CYS A 866 -22.72 -10.92 6.24
CA CYS A 866 -22.53 -9.63 5.57
C CYS A 866 -22.34 -9.79 4.05
N PHE A 867 -21.52 -10.74 3.60
CA PHE A 867 -21.32 -11.03 2.17
C PHE A 867 -22.63 -11.43 1.48
N CYS A 868 -23.39 -12.35 2.09
CA CYS A 868 -24.70 -12.77 1.56
C CYS A 868 -25.70 -11.60 1.50
N ILE A 869 -25.79 -10.77 2.55
CA ILE A 869 -26.64 -9.57 2.55
C ILE A 869 -26.25 -8.62 1.42
N GLY A 870 -24.95 -8.33 1.27
CA GLY A 870 -24.45 -7.46 0.20
C GLY A 870 -24.78 -7.98 -1.21
N VAL A 871 -24.52 -9.27 -1.48
CA VAL A 871 -24.78 -9.88 -2.79
C VAL A 871 -26.28 -10.00 -3.08
N VAL A 872 -27.11 -10.32 -2.08
CA VAL A 872 -28.58 -10.31 -2.23
C VAL A 872 -29.10 -8.90 -2.50
N THR A 873 -28.59 -7.89 -1.78
CA THR A 873 -28.94 -6.48 -2.02
C THR A 873 -28.55 -6.03 -3.43
N LEU A 874 -27.36 -6.42 -3.90
CA LEU A 874 -26.90 -6.13 -5.26
C LEU A 874 -27.82 -6.73 -6.33
N VAL A 875 -28.20 -8.00 -6.22
CA VAL A 875 -29.00 -8.68 -7.24
C VAL A 875 -30.49 -8.34 -7.14
N ALA A 876 -31.09 -8.51 -5.97
CA ALA A 876 -32.52 -8.31 -5.76
C ALA A 876 -32.90 -6.83 -5.69
N GLY A 877 -32.09 -5.99 -5.04
CA GLY A 877 -32.29 -4.54 -5.00
C GLY A 877 -32.27 -3.95 -6.41
N THR A 878 -31.20 -4.19 -7.18
CA THR A 878 -31.06 -3.63 -8.54
C THR A 878 -32.16 -4.11 -9.49
N TYR A 879 -32.59 -5.38 -9.38
CA TYR A 879 -33.75 -5.87 -10.11
C TYR A 879 -35.02 -5.08 -9.74
N SER A 880 -35.27 -4.89 -8.44
CA SER A 880 -36.46 -4.20 -7.95
C SER A 880 -36.47 -2.72 -8.34
N SER A 881 -35.38 -1.96 -8.14
CA SER A 881 -35.32 -0.55 -8.55
C SER A 881 -35.54 -0.39 -10.06
N ILE A 882 -34.88 -1.21 -10.89
CA ILE A 882 -35.05 -1.16 -12.35
C ILE A 882 -36.49 -1.50 -12.76
N LYS A 883 -37.09 -2.53 -12.16
CA LYS A 883 -38.48 -2.91 -12.45
C LYS A 883 -39.45 -1.77 -12.07
N ASP A 884 -39.31 -1.20 -10.89
CA ASP A 884 -40.25 -0.20 -10.39
C ASP A 884 -40.14 1.13 -11.14
N ILE A 885 -38.92 1.55 -11.52
CA ILE A 885 -38.68 2.67 -12.45
C ILE A 885 -39.39 2.43 -13.79
N ILE A 886 -39.27 1.21 -14.36
CA ILE A 886 -39.95 0.85 -15.62
C ILE A 886 -41.47 0.89 -15.44
N ASP A 887 -42.01 0.32 -14.36
CA ASP A 887 -43.45 0.31 -14.09
C ASP A 887 -44.00 1.74 -13.88
N LYS A 888 -43.30 2.60 -13.13
CA LYS A 888 -43.66 4.02 -12.92
C LYS A 888 -43.63 4.83 -14.20
N TYR A 889 -42.64 4.62 -15.08
CA TYR A 889 -42.63 5.25 -16.41
C TYR A 889 -43.79 4.75 -17.29
N ASN A 890 -44.06 3.44 -17.31
CA ASN A 890 -45.21 2.87 -18.05
C ASN A 890 -46.56 3.37 -17.51
N ALA A 891 -46.67 3.58 -16.20
CA ALA A 891 -47.84 4.17 -15.54
C ALA A 891 -47.99 5.69 -15.77
N ASN A 892 -47.04 6.34 -16.47
CA ASN A 892 -46.97 7.79 -16.67
C ASN A 892 -46.92 8.59 -15.35
N ALA A 893 -46.33 8.04 -14.29
CA ALA A 893 -46.14 8.72 -13.00
C ALA A 893 -45.32 10.01 -13.14
N VAL A 894 -44.42 10.05 -14.14
CA VAL A 894 -43.87 11.27 -14.75
C VAL A 894 -44.07 11.19 -16.27
N ARG A 895 -44.04 12.32 -16.97
CA ARG A 895 -44.26 12.36 -18.44
C ARG A 895 -43.09 11.82 -19.27
N GLY A 896 -41.95 11.54 -18.66
CA GLY A 896 -40.72 11.09 -19.32
C GLY A 896 -39.47 11.67 -18.66
N VAL A 897 -38.30 11.29 -19.21
CA VAL A 897 -36.98 11.86 -18.87
C VAL A 897 -36.96 13.35 -19.25
N PHE A 898 -36.39 14.23 -18.41
CA PHE A 898 -36.39 15.69 -18.60
C PHE A 898 -37.79 16.30 -18.81
N SER A 899 -38.82 15.78 -18.13
CA SER A 899 -40.20 16.28 -18.28
C SER A 899 -40.63 17.16 -17.09
N CYS A 900 -41.34 18.25 -17.38
CA CYS A 900 -41.76 19.26 -16.40
C CYS A 900 -42.80 18.78 -15.34
N SER A 901 -43.10 17.49 -15.24
CA SER A 901 -43.90 16.94 -14.12
C SER A 901 -43.13 17.05 -12.80
N LYS A 902 -43.86 17.22 -11.69
CA LYS A 902 -43.26 17.14 -10.35
C LYS A 902 -42.63 15.73 -10.15
N PRO A 903 -41.44 15.63 -9.55
CA PRO A 903 -40.88 14.34 -9.14
C PRO A 903 -41.75 13.66 -8.07
N ASN A 904 -41.61 12.33 -7.94
CA ASN A 904 -42.26 11.50 -6.91
C ASN A 904 -41.23 10.69 -6.08
#